data_AF-W2ETY5-F1
#
_entry.id   AF-W2ETY5-F1
#
_cell.length_a   1.000
_cell.length_b   1.000
_cell.length_c   1.000
_cell.angle_alpha   90.00
_cell.angle_beta   90.00
_cell.angle_gamma   90.00
#
_symmetry.space_group_name_H-M   'P 1'
#
loop_
_entity.id
_entity.type
_entity.pdbx_description
1 polymer ?
#
loop_
_entity_poly.entity_id
_entity_poly.type
_entity_poly.pdbx_seq_one_letter_code
_entity_poly.pdbx_strand_id
1 'polypeptide(L)'
;MTSIGPAAVAVPADAGRRAARSTVALALGVAAVVEALLWAVLARVNGQTPARLVAANEVTAAVVAVSFGVAGAVVVRGRPGHALGWVLVAEGQFQGLSVLGAQYAQRTPPPPLAGVAAFTGGYVWFPGMLLAAAFITPLFPDGRVASRRWRPLLWAGGVAVACGTAAIVMSGAPMREEFPRWSDPLALPRAAEPALAAVGAASLALAAACGVAGAAGLLLRMRRADGPERRRIGWFFVPFLVGLLAQLVPDHNGLLPAAAWGFFPVALGVATIRHGLFEADRLLGRTLVYVALTVLVAGVFGLFVGLASTMVGGGGTGAVAAAVVIALGLSPARALVQRTVDRLLYGRSRDPYTAITDLGRRLSGAIAPDEVLPIIVRTVATGLRLPYAAVTLDGEDVPASRYGEPPADLVDLRLRHAGEDVGRLTIGLREGRRGLDPADERLLHDFARHAGAAADGVRLTRDLRRSRDRVLAAREEERHRIRRDLHDGLGPTLAGVALGLGAARRAVGDSGPADLLGRLESEVLGGLDEVRRLVADLRPEGLADLGLVAALRRHADTLSARTGGALTITVTAPGDLPPLVPAVELAAYRIALEALTNVARHADARVCEVGLAAEAGMLRLAVRDDGTGVEPGRTGRGLGLRSMAERAAELGGTCEVGPAAGGGTLVLATLRLEG
;
A
#
# COMPACT_ATOMS: atom_id res chain seq x y z
N MET A 1 33.28 17.64 -62.77
CA MET A 1 32.93 18.94 -62.16
C MET A 1 31.42 19.10 -62.21
N THR A 2 30.75 18.83 -61.10
CA THR A 2 29.31 19.09 -60.95
C THR A 2 29.10 19.67 -59.55
N SER A 3 28.89 20.98 -59.53
CA SER A 3 28.60 21.80 -58.36
C SER A 3 27.20 21.45 -57.83
N ILE A 4 27.12 20.95 -56.59
CA ILE A 4 25.87 20.83 -55.83
C ILE A 4 25.76 22.10 -54.98
N GLY A 5 24.82 22.98 -55.34
CA GLY A 5 24.48 24.17 -54.55
C GLY A 5 23.73 23.80 -53.26
N PRO A 6 23.77 24.66 -52.22
CA PRO A 6 23.17 24.36 -50.92
C PRO A 6 21.65 24.45 -51.01
N ALA A 7 20.96 23.37 -50.61
CA ALA A 7 19.52 23.35 -50.44
C ALA A 7 19.11 24.31 -49.31
N ALA A 8 18.44 25.40 -49.67
CA ALA A 8 17.81 26.31 -48.72
C ALA A 8 16.71 25.55 -47.96
N VAL A 9 16.93 25.33 -46.66
CA VAL A 9 15.93 24.77 -45.74
C VAL A 9 14.82 25.80 -45.57
N ALA A 10 13.71 25.60 -46.28
CA ALA A 10 12.51 26.41 -46.13
C ALA A 10 11.93 26.17 -44.72
N VAL A 11 12.03 27.17 -43.84
CA VAL A 11 11.33 27.18 -42.56
C VAL A 11 9.82 27.18 -42.86
N PRO A 12 9.03 26.21 -42.37
CA PRO A 12 7.61 26.15 -42.67
C PRO A 12 6.90 27.41 -42.17
N ALA A 13 6.05 28.01 -43.00
CA ALA A 13 5.33 29.28 -42.73
C ALA A 13 4.57 29.32 -41.39
N ASP A 14 4.22 28.14 -40.84
CA ASP A 14 3.58 28.00 -39.53
C ASP A 14 4.52 28.22 -38.33
N ALA A 15 5.84 28.11 -38.50
CA ALA A 15 6.81 28.41 -37.45
C ALA A 15 6.90 29.92 -37.19
N GLY A 16 6.91 30.74 -38.26
CA GLY A 16 6.93 32.19 -38.16
C GLY A 16 5.68 32.77 -37.49
N ARG A 17 4.49 32.26 -37.84
CA ARG A 17 3.22 32.69 -37.21
C ARG A 17 3.13 32.30 -35.73
N ARG A 18 3.67 31.13 -35.36
CA ARG A 18 3.73 30.68 -33.96
C ARG A 18 4.69 31.54 -33.13
N ALA A 19 5.87 31.82 -33.68
CA ALA A 19 6.84 32.71 -33.05
C ALA A 19 6.26 34.12 -32.86
N ALA A 20 5.67 34.72 -33.89
CA ALA A 20 5.05 36.04 -33.83
C ALA A 20 3.96 36.13 -32.74
N ARG A 21 3.05 35.15 -32.67
CA ARG A 21 2.01 35.10 -31.63
C ARG A 21 2.59 34.99 -30.22
N SER A 22 3.65 34.20 -30.04
CA SER A 22 4.32 34.08 -28.74
C SER A 22 5.01 35.38 -28.33
N THR A 23 5.67 36.08 -29.27
CA THR A 23 6.32 37.37 -29.03
C THR A 23 5.30 38.45 -28.67
N VAL A 24 4.17 38.50 -29.38
CA VAL A 24 3.07 39.44 -29.06
C VAL A 24 2.53 39.18 -27.67
N ALA A 25 2.26 37.92 -27.31
CA ALA A 25 1.74 37.61 -25.98
C ALA A 25 2.74 37.94 -24.86
N LEU A 26 4.04 37.71 -25.07
CA LEU A 26 5.10 38.13 -24.15
C LEU A 26 5.15 39.66 -24.01
N ALA A 27 5.09 40.39 -25.12
CA ALA A 27 5.08 41.85 -25.10
C ALA A 27 3.88 42.40 -24.32
N LEU A 28 2.69 41.82 -24.51
CA LEU A 28 1.48 42.19 -23.75
C LEU A 28 1.58 41.79 -22.26
N GLY A 29 2.20 40.66 -21.95
CA GLY A 29 2.48 40.28 -20.56
C GLY A 29 3.43 41.23 -19.86
N VAL A 30 4.48 41.70 -20.56
CA VAL A 30 5.39 42.74 -20.06
C VAL A 30 4.68 44.08 -19.95
N ALA A 31 3.83 44.44 -20.92
CA ALA A 31 3.04 45.66 -20.89
C ALA A 31 2.17 45.73 -19.62
N ALA A 32 1.50 44.64 -19.24
CA ALA A 32 0.71 44.58 -18.01
C ALA A 32 1.52 44.86 -16.74
N VAL A 33 2.78 44.40 -16.68
CA VAL A 33 3.71 44.71 -15.57
C VAL A 33 4.09 46.18 -15.57
N VAL A 34 4.42 46.71 -16.74
CA VAL A 34 4.80 48.13 -16.91
C VAL A 34 3.63 49.04 -16.55
N GLU A 35 2.41 48.71 -16.99
CA GLU A 35 1.17 49.44 -16.67
C GLU A 35 0.94 49.49 -15.15
N ALA A 36 1.08 48.36 -14.45
CA ALA A 36 0.96 48.32 -12.99
C ALA A 36 2.07 49.11 -12.26
N LEU A 37 3.32 49.07 -12.75
CA LEU A 37 4.41 49.86 -12.18
C LEU A 37 4.20 51.36 -12.39
N LEU A 38 3.77 51.76 -13.60
CA LEU A 38 3.44 53.16 -13.91
C LEU A 38 2.24 53.64 -13.11
N TRP A 39 1.22 52.80 -12.93
CA TRP A 39 0.11 53.07 -12.02
C TRP A 39 0.61 53.34 -10.60
N ALA A 40 1.47 52.49 -10.04
CA ALA A 40 1.99 52.66 -8.69
C ALA A 40 2.79 53.98 -8.53
N VAL A 41 3.59 54.33 -9.55
CA VAL A 41 4.32 55.61 -9.58
C VAL A 41 3.35 56.78 -9.65
N LEU A 42 2.35 56.74 -10.53
CA LEU A 42 1.38 57.82 -10.69
C LEU A 42 0.49 57.98 -9.46
N ALA A 43 0.03 56.88 -8.85
CA ALA A 43 -0.71 56.90 -7.59
C ALA A 43 0.09 57.60 -6.49
N ARG A 44 1.41 57.33 -6.40
CA ARG A 44 2.30 58.00 -5.46
C ARG A 44 2.48 59.49 -5.79
N VAL A 45 2.68 59.83 -7.06
CA VAL A 45 2.81 61.22 -7.52
C VAL A 45 1.54 62.03 -7.30
N ASN A 46 0.38 61.41 -7.48
CA ASN A 46 -0.94 62.00 -7.23
C ASN A 46 -1.28 62.08 -5.72
N GLY A 47 -0.39 61.63 -4.84
CA GLY A 47 -0.61 61.66 -3.39
C GLY A 47 -1.74 60.74 -2.92
N GLN A 48 -2.02 59.66 -3.65
CA GLN A 48 -3.07 58.72 -3.28
C GLN A 48 -2.69 57.97 -2.00
N THR A 49 -3.63 57.96 -1.04
CA THR A 49 -3.51 57.14 0.17
C THR A 49 -3.85 55.68 -0.14
N PRO A 50 -3.19 54.69 0.49
CA PRO A 50 -3.51 53.27 0.29
C PRO A 50 -5.00 52.94 0.47
N ALA A 51 -5.66 53.54 1.47
CA ALA A 51 -7.09 53.34 1.71
C ALA A 51 -7.99 53.76 0.54
N ARG A 52 -7.62 54.81 -0.21
CA ARG A 52 -8.36 55.26 -1.41
C ARG A 52 -8.16 54.30 -2.58
N LEU A 53 -6.93 53.85 -2.80
CA LEU A 53 -6.62 52.87 -3.85
C LEU A 53 -7.34 51.54 -3.61
N VAL A 54 -7.51 51.16 -2.35
CA VAL A 54 -8.28 49.99 -1.93
C VAL A 54 -9.78 50.20 -2.15
N ALA A 55 -10.32 51.33 -1.70
CA ALA A 55 -11.74 51.66 -1.86
C ALA A 55 -12.16 51.76 -3.34
N ALA A 56 -11.26 52.22 -4.21
CA ALA A 56 -11.45 52.27 -5.66
C ALA A 56 -11.13 50.92 -6.37
N ASN A 57 -10.80 49.87 -5.62
CA ASN A 57 -10.43 48.54 -6.15
C ASN A 57 -9.21 48.54 -7.12
N GLU A 58 -8.41 49.61 -7.14
CA GLU A 58 -7.26 49.77 -8.04
C GLU A 58 -6.12 48.78 -7.69
N VAL A 59 -5.93 48.47 -6.40
CA VAL A 59 -4.93 47.49 -5.95
C VAL A 59 -5.24 46.10 -6.50
N THR A 60 -6.51 45.67 -6.40
CA THR A 60 -6.97 44.38 -6.95
C THR A 60 -6.80 44.36 -8.46
N ALA A 61 -7.23 45.41 -9.16
CA ALA A 61 -7.13 45.50 -10.61
C ALA A 61 -5.67 45.49 -11.09
N ALA A 62 -4.74 46.17 -10.40
CA ALA A 62 -3.30 46.11 -10.72
C ALA A 62 -2.71 44.70 -10.52
N VAL A 63 -3.11 43.99 -9.45
CA VAL A 63 -2.67 42.61 -9.22
C VAL A 63 -3.25 41.66 -10.27
N VAL A 64 -4.53 41.83 -10.63
CA VAL A 64 -5.17 41.07 -11.71
C VAL A 64 -4.47 41.35 -13.04
N ALA A 65 -4.14 42.61 -13.34
CA ALA A 65 -3.43 43.01 -14.55
C ALA A 65 -2.14 42.20 -14.74
N VAL A 66 -1.26 42.22 -13.73
CA VAL A 66 0.02 41.50 -13.75
C VAL A 66 -0.19 40.00 -13.80
N SER A 67 -1.01 39.45 -12.90
CA SER A 67 -1.16 38.01 -12.75
C SER A 67 -1.81 37.35 -13.97
N PHE A 68 -2.88 37.93 -14.52
CA PHE A 68 -3.55 37.44 -15.74
C PHE A 68 -2.68 37.69 -16.98
N GLY A 69 -2.07 38.86 -17.10
CA GLY A 69 -1.21 39.21 -18.23
C GLY A 69 0.01 38.28 -18.33
N VAL A 70 0.73 38.07 -17.22
CA VAL A 70 1.90 37.19 -17.19
C VAL A 70 1.49 35.73 -17.35
N ALA A 71 0.50 35.23 -16.60
CA ALA A 71 0.07 33.84 -16.73
C ALA A 71 -0.42 33.53 -18.14
N GLY A 72 -1.23 34.42 -18.74
CA GLY A 72 -1.68 34.32 -20.12
C GLY A 72 -0.52 34.30 -21.11
N ALA A 73 0.46 35.20 -20.97
CA ALA A 73 1.64 35.26 -21.83
C ALA A 73 2.46 33.95 -21.79
N VAL A 74 2.65 33.37 -20.60
CA VAL A 74 3.36 32.08 -20.45
C VAL A 74 2.54 30.95 -21.11
N VAL A 75 1.22 30.95 -20.97
CA VAL A 75 0.34 29.95 -21.62
C VAL A 75 0.43 30.04 -23.13
N VAL A 76 0.35 31.24 -23.70
CA VAL A 76 0.42 31.46 -25.16
C VAL A 76 1.84 31.17 -25.68
N ARG A 77 2.90 31.48 -24.92
CA ARG A 77 4.27 31.10 -25.27
C ARG A 77 4.41 29.58 -25.41
N GLY A 78 3.84 28.81 -24.49
CA GLY A 78 3.83 27.35 -24.56
C GLY A 78 2.90 26.79 -25.65
N ARG A 79 1.75 27.45 -25.88
CA ARG A 79 0.74 27.04 -26.87
C ARG A 79 0.13 28.26 -27.59
N PRO A 80 0.72 28.72 -28.71
CA PRO A 80 0.32 29.98 -29.38
C PRO A 80 -1.13 30.04 -29.89
N GLY A 81 -1.80 28.90 -30.04
CA GLY A 81 -3.21 28.80 -30.44
C GLY A 81 -4.19 28.58 -29.29
N HIS A 82 -3.76 28.72 -28.03
CA HIS A 82 -4.59 28.42 -26.87
C HIS A 82 -5.50 29.62 -26.54
N ALA A 83 -6.80 29.51 -26.84
CA ALA A 83 -7.74 30.64 -26.70
C ALA A 83 -7.84 31.16 -25.25
N LEU A 84 -7.79 30.27 -24.26
CA LEU A 84 -7.78 30.68 -22.85
C LEU A 84 -6.56 31.53 -22.50
N GLY A 85 -5.39 31.28 -23.11
CA GLY A 85 -4.20 32.09 -22.86
C GLY A 85 -4.40 33.53 -23.34
N TRP A 86 -5.03 33.71 -24.50
CA TRP A 86 -5.39 35.03 -25.02
C TRP A 86 -6.47 35.73 -24.21
N VAL A 87 -7.44 34.99 -23.67
CA VAL A 87 -8.44 35.54 -22.73
C VAL A 87 -7.77 36.10 -21.47
N LEU A 88 -6.79 35.38 -20.91
CA LEU A 88 -6.03 35.86 -19.75
C LEU A 88 -5.18 37.10 -20.08
N VAL A 89 -4.51 37.12 -21.25
CA VAL A 89 -3.75 38.30 -21.69
C VAL A 89 -4.67 39.51 -21.88
N ALA A 90 -5.82 39.32 -22.51
CA ALA A 90 -6.80 40.39 -22.72
C ALA A 90 -7.32 40.95 -21.39
N GLU A 91 -7.65 40.08 -20.43
CA GLU A 91 -8.06 40.51 -19.09
C GLU A 91 -6.97 41.32 -18.39
N GLY A 92 -5.73 40.82 -18.43
CA GLY A 92 -4.60 41.51 -17.81
C GLY A 92 -4.40 42.92 -18.37
N GLN A 93 -4.55 43.08 -19.68
CA GLN A 93 -4.41 44.36 -20.37
C GLN A 93 -5.58 45.31 -20.12
N PHE A 94 -6.81 44.80 -20.06
CA PHE A 94 -7.97 45.63 -19.74
C PHE A 94 -7.88 46.23 -18.32
N GLN A 95 -7.45 45.42 -17.35
CA GLN A 95 -7.26 45.90 -15.98
C GLN A 95 -6.08 46.86 -15.86
N GLY A 96 -4.95 46.57 -16.52
CA GLY A 96 -3.77 47.42 -16.48
C GLY A 96 -3.99 48.80 -17.12
N LEU A 97 -4.65 48.85 -18.28
CA LEU A 97 -5.03 50.10 -18.94
C LEU A 97 -6.08 50.90 -18.15
N SER A 98 -6.98 50.22 -17.44
CA SER A 98 -7.96 50.89 -16.58
C SER A 98 -7.28 51.58 -15.40
N VAL A 99 -6.48 50.88 -14.59
CA VAL A 99 -5.82 51.50 -13.43
C VAL A 99 -4.81 52.57 -13.83
N LEU A 100 -4.05 52.34 -14.90
CA LEU A 100 -3.11 53.34 -15.42
C LEU A 100 -3.84 54.58 -15.94
N GLY A 101 -4.91 54.38 -16.71
CA GLY A 101 -5.74 55.46 -17.25
C GLY A 101 -6.35 56.32 -16.16
N ALA A 102 -6.86 55.67 -15.11
CA ALA A 102 -7.47 56.34 -13.97
C ALA A 102 -6.50 57.30 -13.28
N GLN A 103 -5.28 56.85 -12.98
CA GLN A 103 -4.28 57.71 -12.33
C GLN A 103 -3.68 58.76 -13.27
N TYR A 104 -3.54 58.46 -14.57
CA TYR A 104 -3.02 59.42 -15.53
C TYR A 104 -3.98 60.59 -15.77
N ALA A 105 -5.29 60.32 -15.82
CA ALA A 105 -6.33 61.32 -16.03
C ALA A 105 -6.53 62.27 -14.83
N GLN A 106 -6.15 61.84 -13.62
CA GLN A 106 -6.29 62.62 -12.38
C GLN A 106 -5.16 63.64 -12.16
N ARG A 107 -4.10 63.60 -12.96
CA ARG A 107 -2.93 64.48 -12.78
C ARG A 107 -3.29 65.95 -13.06
N THR A 108 -2.75 66.86 -12.25
CA THR A 108 -2.91 68.31 -12.42
C THR A 108 -1.51 68.97 -12.50
N PRO A 109 -1.19 69.73 -13.57
CA PRO A 109 -1.99 70.01 -14.76
C PRO A 109 -2.25 68.74 -15.62
N PRO A 110 -3.34 68.71 -16.41
CA PRO A 110 -3.72 67.54 -17.18
C PRO A 110 -2.68 67.25 -18.29
N PRO A 111 -2.12 66.03 -18.33
CA PRO A 111 -1.15 65.66 -19.35
C PRO A 111 -1.82 65.43 -20.72
N PRO A 112 -1.05 65.41 -21.83
CA PRO A 112 -1.59 65.07 -23.14
C PRO A 112 -2.25 63.69 -23.09
N LEU A 113 -3.35 63.49 -23.82
CA LEU A 113 -4.17 62.28 -23.82
C LEU A 113 -4.94 61.99 -22.52
N ALA A 114 -5.02 62.93 -21.56
CA ALA A 114 -5.78 62.72 -20.32
C ALA A 114 -7.26 62.37 -20.54
N GLY A 115 -7.90 62.88 -21.60
CA GLY A 115 -9.27 62.49 -21.97
C GLY A 115 -9.38 61.03 -22.45
N VAL A 116 -8.39 60.54 -23.19
CA VAL A 116 -8.32 59.12 -23.60
C VAL A 116 -8.04 58.24 -22.38
N ALA A 117 -7.18 58.68 -21.47
CA ALA A 117 -6.89 57.98 -20.23
C ALA A 117 -8.11 57.94 -19.29
N ALA A 118 -8.92 59.00 -19.24
CA ALA A 118 -10.18 59.01 -18.49
C ALA A 118 -11.16 57.99 -19.06
N PHE A 119 -11.26 57.90 -20.39
CA PHE A 119 -12.07 56.90 -21.07
C PHE A 119 -11.60 55.47 -20.75
N THR A 120 -10.30 55.19 -20.84
CA THR A 120 -9.79 53.85 -20.52
C THR A 120 -9.94 53.52 -19.03
N GLY A 121 -9.73 54.50 -18.16
CA GLY A 121 -9.94 54.39 -16.72
C GLY A 121 -11.36 53.98 -16.36
N GLY A 122 -12.35 54.73 -16.85
CA GLY A 122 -13.75 54.56 -16.47
C GLY A 122 -14.45 53.35 -17.09
N TYR A 123 -14.03 52.88 -18.27
CA TYR A 123 -14.81 51.87 -19.02
C TYR A 123 -14.15 50.51 -19.20
N VAL A 124 -12.83 50.43 -19.28
CA VAL A 124 -12.15 49.23 -19.82
C VAL A 124 -12.10 48.06 -18.83
N TRP A 125 -12.27 48.31 -17.53
CA TRP A 125 -12.38 47.25 -16.51
C TRP A 125 -13.58 46.31 -16.73
N PHE A 126 -14.70 46.84 -17.25
CA PHE A 126 -15.96 46.10 -17.40
C PHE A 126 -15.94 45.02 -18.50
N PRO A 127 -15.50 45.30 -19.75
CA PRO A 127 -15.37 44.26 -20.79
C PRO A 127 -14.40 43.15 -20.36
N GLY A 128 -13.32 43.50 -19.65
CA GLY A 128 -12.41 42.51 -19.07
C GLY A 128 -13.14 41.56 -18.12
N MET A 129 -13.79 42.12 -17.09
CA MET A 129 -14.54 41.32 -16.12
C MET A 129 -15.55 40.37 -16.79
N LEU A 130 -16.30 40.84 -17.79
CA LEU A 130 -17.24 40.01 -18.54
C LEU A 130 -16.56 38.91 -19.35
N LEU A 131 -15.40 39.21 -19.96
CA LEU A 131 -14.60 38.26 -20.72
C LEU A 131 -14.05 37.15 -19.82
N ALA A 132 -13.55 37.50 -18.63
CA ALA A 132 -13.13 36.53 -17.62
C ALA A 132 -14.30 35.63 -17.16
N ALA A 133 -15.45 36.24 -16.83
CA ALA A 133 -16.63 35.52 -16.35
C ALA A 133 -17.21 34.55 -17.40
N ALA A 134 -17.28 34.97 -18.66
CA ALA A 134 -17.95 34.21 -19.71
C ALA A 134 -17.06 33.10 -20.33
N PHE A 135 -15.74 33.30 -20.42
CA PHE A 135 -14.88 32.45 -21.26
C PHE A 135 -13.91 31.55 -20.50
N ILE A 136 -13.53 31.88 -19.25
CA ILE A 136 -12.51 31.10 -18.54
C ILE A 136 -12.97 29.66 -18.27
N THR A 137 -14.17 29.46 -17.70
CA THR A 137 -14.68 28.12 -17.39
C THR A 137 -14.95 27.25 -18.62
N PRO A 138 -15.65 27.72 -19.69
CA PRO A 138 -15.93 26.87 -20.85
C PRO A 138 -14.70 26.59 -21.74
N LEU A 139 -13.65 27.41 -21.68
CA LEU A 139 -12.41 27.18 -22.43
C LEU A 139 -11.35 26.38 -21.64
N PHE A 140 -11.47 26.30 -20.32
CA PHE A 140 -10.56 25.48 -19.51
C PHE A 140 -10.83 23.98 -19.71
N PRO A 141 -9.80 23.11 -19.73
CA PRO A 141 -8.38 23.39 -19.62
C PRO A 141 -7.63 23.47 -20.97
N ASP A 142 -8.29 23.19 -22.08
CA ASP A 142 -7.63 22.94 -23.37
C ASP A 142 -7.69 24.14 -24.34
N GLY A 143 -8.25 25.26 -23.88
CA GLY A 143 -8.44 26.46 -24.70
C GLY A 143 -9.50 26.27 -25.78
N ARG A 144 -10.35 25.26 -25.66
CA ARG A 144 -11.40 24.89 -26.61
C ARG A 144 -12.61 24.35 -25.84
N VAL A 145 -13.80 24.57 -26.39
CA VAL A 145 -15.03 23.98 -25.84
C VAL A 145 -15.01 22.45 -25.94
N ALA A 146 -15.53 21.80 -24.90
CA ALA A 146 -15.54 20.34 -24.77
C ALA A 146 -16.32 19.63 -25.90
N SER A 147 -17.37 20.26 -26.45
CA SER A 147 -18.08 19.73 -27.62
C SER A 147 -18.76 20.85 -28.41
N ARG A 148 -19.19 20.55 -29.65
CA ARG A 148 -19.93 21.51 -30.51
C ARG A 148 -21.22 22.03 -29.86
N ARG A 149 -21.79 21.28 -28.91
CA ARG A 149 -23.01 21.65 -28.18
C ARG A 149 -22.82 22.82 -27.21
N TRP A 150 -21.57 23.12 -26.84
CA TRP A 150 -21.21 24.24 -25.96
C TRP A 150 -20.90 25.54 -26.74
N ARG A 151 -20.92 25.52 -28.09
CA ARG A 151 -20.72 26.73 -28.90
C ARG A 151 -21.75 27.83 -28.67
N PRO A 152 -23.06 27.55 -28.48
CA PRO A 152 -24.04 28.59 -28.15
C PRO A 152 -23.67 29.35 -26.87
N LEU A 153 -23.01 28.69 -25.91
CA LEU A 153 -22.54 29.33 -24.68
C LEU A 153 -21.49 30.41 -24.96
N LEU A 154 -20.56 30.15 -25.89
CA LEU A 154 -19.55 31.14 -26.29
C LEU A 154 -20.19 32.33 -27.03
N TRP A 155 -21.20 32.07 -27.86
CA TRP A 155 -21.94 33.13 -28.53
C TRP A 155 -22.72 33.99 -27.54
N ALA A 156 -23.41 33.37 -26.58
CA ALA A 156 -24.10 34.07 -25.50
C ALA A 156 -23.12 34.93 -24.67
N GLY A 157 -21.95 34.38 -24.32
CA GLY A 157 -20.88 35.12 -23.67
C GLY A 157 -20.35 36.30 -24.50
N GLY A 158 -20.18 36.13 -25.80
CA GLY A 158 -19.78 37.20 -26.71
C GLY A 158 -20.82 38.32 -26.82
N VAL A 159 -22.10 37.96 -26.90
CA VAL A 159 -23.23 38.91 -26.88
C VAL A 159 -23.27 39.66 -25.56
N ALA A 160 -23.09 38.97 -24.42
CA ALA A 160 -23.01 39.60 -23.11
C ALA A 160 -21.87 40.64 -23.04
N VAL A 161 -20.66 40.29 -23.49
CA VAL A 161 -19.53 41.23 -23.52
C VAL A 161 -19.84 42.42 -24.42
N ALA A 162 -20.34 42.20 -25.64
CA ALA A 162 -20.63 43.27 -26.60
C ALA A 162 -21.75 44.22 -26.11
N CYS A 163 -22.89 43.67 -25.70
CA CYS A 163 -24.03 44.46 -25.22
C CYS A 163 -23.72 45.16 -23.90
N GLY A 164 -23.04 44.48 -22.96
CA GLY A 164 -22.65 45.08 -21.69
C GLY A 164 -21.66 46.22 -21.86
N THR A 165 -20.67 46.06 -22.75
CA THR A 165 -19.68 47.11 -23.04
C THR A 165 -20.33 48.31 -23.73
N ALA A 166 -21.19 48.08 -24.72
CA ALA A 166 -21.95 49.16 -25.35
C ALA A 166 -22.83 49.89 -24.33
N ALA A 167 -23.53 49.15 -23.47
CA ALA A 167 -24.40 49.73 -22.47
C ALA A 167 -23.65 50.61 -21.45
N ILE A 168 -22.51 50.15 -20.94
CA ILE A 168 -21.74 50.93 -19.96
C ILE A 168 -21.14 52.19 -20.60
N VAL A 169 -20.57 52.09 -21.81
CA VAL A 169 -20.00 53.24 -22.52
C VAL A 169 -21.08 54.25 -22.87
N MET A 170 -22.22 53.81 -23.42
CA MET A 170 -23.33 54.70 -23.78
C MET A 170 -24.04 55.30 -22.55
N SER A 171 -23.88 54.74 -21.35
CA SER A 171 -24.47 55.30 -20.14
C SER A 171 -23.79 56.59 -19.70
N GLY A 172 -22.50 56.78 -20.02
CA GLY A 172 -21.75 57.94 -19.54
C GLY A 172 -21.54 57.99 -18.03
N ALA A 173 -22.00 57.00 -17.26
CA ALA A 173 -22.09 57.08 -15.79
C ALA A 173 -20.70 56.98 -15.13
N PRO A 174 -19.86 55.96 -15.42
CA PRO A 174 -18.52 55.86 -14.85
C PRO A 174 -17.67 57.11 -15.11
N MET A 175 -17.70 57.66 -16.33
CA MET A 175 -16.88 58.82 -16.64
C MET A 175 -17.37 60.10 -15.95
N ARG A 176 -18.68 60.26 -15.73
CA ARG A 176 -19.21 61.39 -14.94
C ARG A 176 -18.88 61.31 -13.46
N GLU A 177 -18.91 60.11 -12.90
CA GLU A 177 -18.69 59.89 -11.46
C GLU A 177 -17.21 60.00 -11.10
N GLU A 178 -16.33 59.35 -11.86
CA GLU A 178 -14.89 59.30 -11.57
C GLU A 178 -14.10 60.46 -12.19
N PHE A 179 -14.57 60.98 -13.33
CA PHE A 179 -13.83 61.94 -14.15
C PHE A 179 -14.69 63.15 -14.57
N PRO A 180 -15.30 63.89 -13.62
CA PRO A 180 -16.29 64.95 -13.93
C PRO A 180 -15.73 66.11 -14.77
N ARG A 181 -14.41 66.25 -14.87
CA ARG A 181 -13.73 67.24 -15.73
C ARG A 181 -13.78 66.88 -17.22
N TRP A 182 -14.06 65.62 -17.55
CA TRP A 182 -14.02 65.08 -18.90
C TRP A 182 -15.43 64.70 -19.35
N SER A 183 -15.79 65.08 -20.58
CA SER A 183 -17.10 64.78 -21.17
C SER A 183 -17.06 63.52 -22.02
N ASP A 184 -18.10 62.69 -21.94
CA ASP A 184 -18.24 61.49 -22.76
C ASP A 184 -18.84 61.80 -24.14
N PRO A 185 -18.08 61.62 -25.23
CA PRO A 185 -18.61 61.85 -26.57
C PRO A 185 -19.62 60.77 -27.02
N LEU A 186 -19.66 59.61 -26.36
CA LEU A 186 -20.51 58.47 -26.71
C LEU A 186 -21.72 58.30 -25.78
N ALA A 187 -21.85 59.13 -24.75
CA ALA A 187 -22.95 59.05 -23.80
C ALA A 187 -24.29 59.49 -24.42
N LEU A 188 -25.32 58.68 -24.19
CA LEU A 188 -26.70 59.00 -24.53
C LEU A 188 -27.34 59.94 -23.49
N PRO A 189 -28.48 60.58 -23.80
CA PRO A 189 -29.20 61.39 -22.84
C PRO A 189 -29.55 60.62 -21.56
N ARG A 190 -29.54 61.29 -20.40
CA ARG A 190 -29.75 60.67 -19.08
C ARG A 190 -31.04 59.85 -18.97
N ALA A 191 -32.06 60.19 -19.75
CA ALA A 191 -33.31 59.42 -19.82
C ALA A 191 -33.12 57.96 -20.26
N ALA A 192 -32.04 57.64 -20.98
CA ALA A 192 -31.73 56.27 -21.41
C ALA A 192 -30.95 55.46 -20.36
N GLU A 193 -30.42 56.09 -19.30
CA GLU A 193 -29.59 55.42 -18.28
C GLU A 193 -30.26 54.21 -17.62
N PRO A 194 -31.55 54.24 -17.22
CA PRO A 194 -32.18 53.08 -16.59
C PRO A 194 -32.25 51.88 -17.54
N ALA A 195 -32.51 52.13 -18.83
CA ALA A 195 -32.54 51.08 -19.85
C ALA A 195 -31.14 50.51 -20.10
N LEU A 196 -30.11 51.36 -20.19
CA LEU A 196 -28.72 50.93 -20.35
C LEU A 196 -28.21 50.17 -19.12
N ALA A 197 -28.55 50.62 -17.91
CA ALA A 197 -28.25 49.90 -16.67
C ALA A 197 -28.89 48.51 -16.65
N ALA A 198 -30.15 48.39 -17.12
CA ALA A 198 -30.81 47.09 -17.25
C ALA A 198 -30.10 46.17 -18.27
N VAL A 199 -29.65 46.70 -19.40
CA VAL A 199 -28.86 45.94 -20.39
C VAL A 199 -27.49 45.52 -19.82
N GLY A 200 -26.83 46.39 -19.07
CA GLY A 200 -25.58 46.10 -18.37
C GLY A 200 -25.74 44.98 -17.33
N ALA A 201 -26.77 45.06 -16.49
CA ALA A 201 -27.10 44.04 -15.50
C ALA A 201 -27.48 42.69 -16.16
N ALA A 202 -28.29 42.71 -17.22
CA ALA A 202 -28.63 41.51 -17.98
C ALA A 202 -27.41 40.87 -18.64
N SER A 203 -26.48 41.67 -19.15
CA SER A 203 -25.22 41.22 -19.73
C SER A 203 -24.31 40.56 -18.68
N LEU A 204 -24.20 41.16 -17.50
CA LEU A 204 -23.46 40.56 -16.37
C LEU A 204 -24.09 39.24 -15.94
N ALA A 205 -25.42 39.19 -15.79
CA ALA A 205 -26.14 37.97 -15.44
C ALA A 205 -25.93 36.85 -16.49
N LEU A 206 -25.96 37.20 -17.78
CA LEU A 206 -25.73 36.27 -18.87
C LEU A 206 -24.27 35.75 -18.88
N ALA A 207 -23.29 36.62 -18.66
CA ALA A 207 -21.88 36.22 -18.55
C ALA A 207 -21.65 35.29 -17.35
N ALA A 208 -22.23 35.60 -16.19
CA ALA A 208 -22.17 34.76 -14.99
C ALA A 208 -22.85 33.40 -15.23
N ALA A 209 -24.02 33.37 -15.88
CA ALA A 209 -24.69 32.13 -16.25
C ALA A 209 -23.84 31.27 -17.19
N CYS A 210 -23.13 31.88 -18.14
CA CYS A 210 -22.15 31.19 -18.98
C CYS A 210 -21.01 30.58 -18.14
N GLY A 211 -20.49 31.36 -17.19
CA GLY A 211 -19.48 30.93 -16.23
C GLY A 211 -19.92 29.69 -15.43
N VAL A 212 -21.12 29.72 -14.86
CA VAL A 212 -21.73 28.65 -14.06
C VAL A 212 -21.99 27.40 -14.90
N ALA A 213 -22.54 27.55 -16.10
CA ALA A 213 -22.76 26.43 -17.01
C ALA A 213 -21.43 25.76 -17.40
N GLY A 214 -20.39 26.54 -17.68
CA GLY A 214 -19.03 26.04 -17.93
C GLY A 214 -18.46 25.28 -16.73
N ALA A 215 -18.61 25.83 -15.52
CA ALA A 215 -18.19 25.19 -14.27
C ALA A 215 -18.93 23.87 -14.03
N ALA A 216 -20.24 23.81 -14.26
CA ALA A 216 -21.02 22.58 -14.18
C ALA A 216 -20.52 21.53 -15.19
N GLY A 217 -20.21 21.94 -16.42
CA GLY A 217 -19.58 21.08 -17.43
C GLY A 217 -18.23 20.52 -16.99
N LEU A 218 -17.39 21.35 -16.37
CA LEU A 218 -16.11 20.93 -15.79
C LEU A 218 -16.28 19.93 -14.64
N LEU A 219 -17.26 20.15 -13.74
CA LEU A 219 -17.57 19.20 -12.65
C LEU A 219 -18.04 17.85 -13.18
N LEU A 220 -18.88 17.85 -14.23
CA LEU A 220 -19.33 16.62 -14.88
C LEU A 220 -18.17 15.89 -15.57
N ARG A 221 -17.26 16.62 -16.21
CA ARG A 221 -16.02 16.07 -16.79
C ARG A 221 -15.12 15.49 -15.70
N MET A 222 -14.97 16.19 -14.57
CA MET A 222 -14.20 15.73 -13.41
C MET A 222 -14.72 14.42 -12.80
N ARG A 223 -16.04 14.19 -12.83
CA ARG A 223 -16.65 12.92 -12.38
C ARG A 223 -16.33 11.73 -13.28
N ARG A 224 -16.02 11.97 -14.55
CA ARG A 224 -15.74 10.94 -15.56
C ARG A 224 -14.24 10.78 -15.88
N ALA A 225 -13.42 11.71 -15.39
CA ALA A 225 -11.99 11.78 -15.69
C ALA A 225 -11.14 10.93 -14.72
N ASP A 226 -10.12 10.27 -15.26
CA ASP A 226 -9.13 9.50 -14.50
C ASP A 226 -8.07 10.41 -13.84
N GLY A 227 -7.34 9.86 -12.86
CA GLY A 227 -6.43 10.53 -11.93
C GLY A 227 -5.79 11.86 -12.39
N PRO A 228 -4.98 11.89 -13.46
CA PRO A 228 -4.27 13.10 -13.88
C PRO A 228 -5.20 14.20 -14.44
N GLU A 229 -6.24 13.84 -15.19
CA GLU A 229 -7.20 14.81 -15.74
C GLU A 229 -8.12 15.35 -14.64
N ARG A 230 -8.50 14.51 -13.68
CA ARG A 230 -9.26 14.92 -12.49
C ARG A 230 -8.51 15.95 -11.65
N ARG A 231 -7.19 15.74 -11.43
CA ARG A 231 -6.33 16.72 -10.74
C ARG A 231 -6.27 18.04 -11.48
N ARG A 232 -6.07 17.99 -12.81
CA ARG A 232 -6.01 19.19 -13.67
C ARG A 232 -7.27 20.04 -13.57
N ILE A 233 -8.45 19.41 -13.48
CA ILE A 233 -9.72 20.12 -13.26
C ILE A 233 -9.82 20.67 -11.83
N GLY A 234 -9.31 19.95 -10.82
CA GLY A 234 -9.25 20.41 -9.43
C GLY A 234 -8.46 21.72 -9.22
N TRP A 235 -7.40 21.95 -10.00
CA TRP A 235 -6.60 23.19 -9.97
C TRP A 235 -7.39 24.46 -10.34
N PHE A 236 -8.55 24.33 -10.99
CA PHE A 236 -9.45 25.45 -11.29
C PHE A 236 -10.32 25.82 -10.08
N PHE A 237 -11.00 24.84 -9.50
CA PHE A 237 -12.06 25.09 -8.52
C PHE A 237 -11.55 25.62 -7.19
N VAL A 238 -10.37 25.18 -6.77
CA VAL A 238 -9.82 25.56 -5.46
C VAL A 238 -9.44 27.05 -5.41
N PRO A 239 -8.62 27.60 -6.34
CA PRO A 239 -8.32 29.02 -6.37
C PRO A 239 -9.55 29.89 -6.71
N PHE A 240 -10.46 29.39 -7.54
CA PHE A 240 -11.72 30.08 -7.87
C PHE A 240 -12.60 30.28 -6.62
N LEU A 241 -12.78 29.21 -5.83
CA LEU A 241 -13.55 29.27 -4.58
C LEU A 241 -12.88 30.21 -3.56
N VAL A 242 -11.54 30.17 -3.48
CA VAL A 242 -10.78 31.10 -2.63
C VAL A 242 -10.99 32.56 -3.05
N GLY A 243 -10.93 32.86 -4.35
CA GLY A 243 -11.23 34.19 -4.89
C GLY A 243 -12.64 34.66 -4.54
N LEU A 244 -13.64 33.79 -4.72
CA LEU A 244 -15.04 34.11 -4.40
C LEU A 244 -15.25 34.40 -2.90
N LEU A 245 -14.64 33.60 -2.03
CA LEU A 245 -14.80 33.75 -0.58
C LEU A 245 -14.02 34.92 -0.01
N ALA A 246 -12.89 35.29 -0.62
CA ALA A 246 -12.15 36.49 -0.24
C ALA A 246 -13.00 37.76 -0.36
N GLN A 247 -13.99 37.78 -1.27
CA GLN A 247 -14.94 38.90 -1.42
C GLN A 247 -15.93 39.02 -0.26
N LEU A 248 -16.12 37.96 0.53
CA LEU A 248 -17.08 37.92 1.63
C LEU A 248 -16.44 38.36 2.96
N VAL A 249 -15.12 38.53 3.00
CA VAL A 249 -14.38 38.94 4.19
C VAL A 249 -14.33 40.47 4.25
N PRO A 250 -14.75 41.10 5.35
CA PRO A 250 -14.51 42.52 5.56
C PRO A 250 -12.99 42.78 5.60
N ASP A 251 -12.44 43.30 4.51
CA ASP A 251 -11.02 43.65 4.41
C ASP A 251 -10.87 45.16 4.19
N HIS A 252 -10.35 45.85 5.22
CA HIS A 252 -10.10 47.29 5.15
C HIS A 252 -8.93 47.65 4.22
N ASN A 253 -8.09 46.69 3.85
CA ASN A 253 -6.87 46.90 3.07
C ASN A 253 -6.94 46.32 1.65
N GLY A 254 -8.01 45.60 1.27
CA GLY A 254 -8.22 45.01 -0.06
C GLY A 254 -7.15 44.03 -0.54
N LEU A 255 -6.18 43.69 0.31
CA LEU A 255 -5.05 42.83 -0.01
C LEU A 255 -5.48 41.37 -0.15
N LEU A 256 -6.49 40.95 0.63
CA LEU A 256 -6.96 39.57 0.61
C LEU A 256 -7.67 39.23 -0.71
N PRO A 257 -8.65 40.02 -1.20
CA PRO A 257 -9.19 39.89 -2.55
C PRO A 257 -8.12 39.94 -3.64
N ALA A 258 -7.20 40.91 -3.56
CA ALA A 258 -6.13 41.08 -4.54
C ALA A 258 -5.23 39.84 -4.63
N ALA A 259 -4.78 39.30 -3.48
CA ALA A 259 -3.96 38.10 -3.43
C ALA A 259 -4.73 36.86 -3.95
N ALA A 260 -6.01 36.72 -3.59
CA ALA A 260 -6.82 35.59 -4.01
C ALA A 260 -7.06 35.57 -5.53
N TRP A 261 -7.44 36.71 -6.11
CA TRP A 261 -7.62 36.86 -7.56
C TRP A 261 -6.29 36.84 -8.33
N GLY A 262 -5.20 37.32 -7.73
CA GLY A 262 -3.86 37.24 -8.33
C GLY A 262 -3.33 35.80 -8.41
N PHE A 263 -3.72 34.96 -7.46
CA PHE A 263 -3.30 33.56 -7.44
C PHE A 263 -4.05 32.68 -8.44
N PHE A 264 -5.32 32.98 -8.70
CA PHE A 264 -6.19 32.24 -9.61
C PHE A 264 -5.62 32.01 -11.03
N PRO A 265 -5.17 33.03 -11.79
CA PRO A 265 -4.64 32.84 -13.14
C PRO A 265 -3.29 32.12 -13.15
N VAL A 266 -2.48 32.26 -12.09
CA VAL A 266 -1.21 31.55 -11.94
C VAL A 266 -1.47 30.05 -11.81
N ALA A 267 -2.42 29.67 -10.95
CA ALA A 267 -2.85 28.28 -10.81
C ALA A 267 -3.41 27.72 -12.14
N LEU A 268 -4.17 28.52 -12.87
CA LEU A 268 -4.69 28.18 -14.20
C LEU A 268 -3.57 27.97 -15.24
N GLY A 269 -2.57 28.86 -15.25
CA GLY A 269 -1.39 28.79 -16.11
C GLY A 269 -0.55 27.54 -15.82
N VAL A 270 -0.33 27.23 -14.55
CA VAL A 270 0.37 26.00 -14.13
C VAL A 270 -0.40 24.76 -14.59
N ALA A 271 -1.72 24.72 -14.37
CA ALA A 271 -2.58 23.60 -14.76
C ALA A 271 -2.68 23.40 -16.28
N THR A 272 -2.49 24.46 -17.06
CA THR A 272 -2.54 24.41 -18.53
C THR A 272 -1.20 23.99 -19.12
N ILE A 273 -0.08 24.55 -18.66
CA ILE A 273 1.25 24.39 -19.30
C ILE A 273 1.95 23.08 -18.93
N ARG A 274 1.94 22.66 -17.66
CA ARG A 274 2.76 21.53 -17.19
C ARG A 274 2.10 20.16 -17.38
N HIS A 275 1.93 19.73 -18.63
CA HIS A 275 1.67 18.30 -18.91
C HIS A 275 2.96 17.51 -18.70
N GLY A 276 3.06 16.76 -17.61
CA GLY A 276 4.10 15.74 -17.44
C GLY A 276 5.19 16.02 -16.40
N LEU A 277 5.19 17.17 -15.71
CA LEU A 277 6.13 17.46 -14.59
C LEU A 277 5.60 17.04 -13.21
N PHE A 278 4.57 16.19 -13.18
CA PHE A 278 3.88 15.75 -11.97
C PHE A 278 4.65 14.69 -11.15
N GLU A 279 5.98 14.73 -11.16
CA GLU A 279 6.80 14.13 -10.10
C GLU A 279 6.99 15.09 -8.90
N ALA A 280 6.74 16.41 -9.07
CA ALA A 280 6.73 17.39 -7.97
C ALA A 280 5.39 17.48 -7.20
N ASP A 281 4.46 16.57 -7.48
CA ASP A 281 3.01 16.74 -7.29
C ASP A 281 2.50 16.45 -5.86
N ARG A 282 3.33 15.89 -4.98
CA ARG A 282 2.92 15.60 -3.59
C ARG A 282 3.09 16.78 -2.64
N LEU A 283 4.09 17.64 -2.86
CA LEU A 283 4.35 18.79 -1.99
C LEU A 283 3.58 20.02 -2.44
N LEU A 284 3.59 20.37 -3.73
CA LEU A 284 2.86 21.53 -4.23
C LEU A 284 1.34 21.33 -4.15
N GLY A 285 0.81 20.16 -4.52
CA GLY A 285 -0.63 19.88 -4.43
C GLY A 285 -1.15 19.90 -2.99
N ARG A 286 -0.41 19.32 -2.04
CA ARG A 286 -0.76 19.39 -0.61
C ARG A 286 -0.63 20.81 -0.09
N THR A 287 0.52 21.47 -0.24
CA THR A 287 0.74 22.82 0.31
C THR A 287 -0.27 23.82 -0.24
N LEU A 288 -0.63 23.73 -1.51
CA LEU A 288 -1.54 24.67 -2.16
C LEU A 288 -3.00 24.42 -1.80
N VAL A 289 -3.39 23.16 -1.62
CA VAL A 289 -4.67 22.78 -0.99
C VAL A 289 -4.71 23.21 0.48
N TYR A 290 -3.61 23.06 1.21
CA TYR A 290 -3.49 23.51 2.61
C TYR A 290 -3.62 25.03 2.70
N VAL A 291 -2.94 25.78 1.82
CA VAL A 291 -3.05 27.24 1.73
C VAL A 291 -4.49 27.63 1.37
N ALA A 292 -5.07 27.03 0.33
CA ALA A 292 -6.45 27.34 -0.06
C ALA A 292 -7.49 26.98 1.01
N LEU A 293 -7.32 25.85 1.70
CA LEU A 293 -8.14 25.45 2.83
C LEU A 293 -7.97 26.40 4.01
N THR A 294 -6.75 26.92 4.24
CA THR A 294 -6.47 27.91 5.28
C THR A 294 -7.07 29.26 4.94
N VAL A 295 -7.11 29.65 3.67
CA VAL A 295 -7.78 30.88 3.22
C VAL A 295 -9.30 30.74 3.25
N LEU A 296 -9.87 29.60 2.82
CA LEU A 296 -11.30 29.24 3.00
C LEU A 296 -11.68 29.27 4.49
N VAL A 297 -10.85 28.59 5.28
CA VAL A 297 -10.53 28.78 6.70
C VAL A 297 -10.93 30.13 7.29
N ALA A 298 -9.97 31.04 7.07
CA ALA A 298 -9.96 32.42 7.49
C ALA A 298 -11.10 33.23 6.87
N GLY A 299 -11.52 32.89 5.65
CA GLY A 299 -12.58 33.60 4.95
C GLY A 299 -13.96 33.38 5.54
N VAL A 300 -14.31 32.12 5.83
CA VAL A 300 -15.54 31.77 6.55
C VAL A 300 -15.51 32.37 7.96
N PHE A 301 -14.35 32.35 8.63
CA PHE A 301 -14.17 32.99 9.93
C PHE A 301 -14.43 34.50 9.86
N GLY A 302 -13.82 35.20 8.89
CA GLY A 302 -13.98 36.65 8.70
C GLY A 302 -15.41 37.04 8.35
N LEU A 303 -16.08 36.29 7.48
CA LEU A 303 -17.49 36.50 7.14
C LEU A 303 -18.39 36.35 8.38
N PHE A 304 -18.17 35.32 9.18
CA PHE A 304 -19.01 35.03 10.35
C PHE A 304 -18.76 36.02 11.49
N VAL A 305 -17.50 36.45 11.70
CA VAL A 305 -17.16 37.55 12.62
C VAL A 305 -17.80 38.86 12.15
N GLY A 306 -17.76 39.15 10.85
CA GLY A 306 -18.42 40.31 10.25
C GLY A 306 -19.93 40.31 10.50
N LEU A 307 -20.62 39.20 10.21
CA LEU A 307 -22.06 39.01 10.47
C LEU A 307 -22.41 39.07 11.96
N ALA A 308 -21.60 38.48 12.83
CA ALA A 308 -21.81 38.54 14.27
C ALA A 308 -21.60 39.96 14.81
N SER A 309 -20.63 40.70 14.26
CA SER A 309 -20.35 42.08 14.67
C SER A 309 -21.51 43.03 14.32
N THR A 310 -22.21 42.78 13.21
CA THR A 310 -23.39 43.57 12.81
C THR A 310 -24.65 43.17 13.57
N MET A 311 -24.81 41.89 13.96
CA MET A 311 -25.97 41.41 14.71
C MET A 311 -25.92 41.72 16.21
N VAL A 312 -24.73 41.78 16.82
CA VAL A 312 -24.59 41.80 18.29
C VAL A 312 -24.37 43.20 18.88
N GLY A 313 -24.22 44.24 18.04
CA GLY A 313 -24.19 45.63 18.52
C GLY A 313 -23.02 45.92 19.48
N GLY A 314 -21.82 46.13 18.93
CA GLY A 314 -20.74 46.91 19.55
C GLY A 314 -20.12 46.45 20.89
N GLY A 315 -20.55 45.35 21.49
CA GLY A 315 -20.01 44.83 22.75
C GLY A 315 -18.86 43.83 22.56
N GLY A 316 -17.69 44.10 23.16
CA GLY A 316 -16.50 43.25 23.05
C GLY A 316 -16.68 41.81 23.57
N THR A 317 -17.63 41.56 24.48
CA THR A 317 -17.91 40.22 25.02
C THR A 317 -18.68 39.33 24.03
N GLY A 318 -19.58 39.90 23.23
CA GLY A 318 -20.32 39.19 22.19
C GLY A 318 -19.44 38.73 21.04
N ALA A 319 -18.46 39.55 20.67
CA ALA A 319 -17.45 39.20 19.66
C ALA A 319 -16.55 38.04 20.12
N VAL A 320 -16.17 38.00 21.39
CA VAL A 320 -15.37 36.91 21.97
C VAL A 320 -16.18 35.60 22.05
N ALA A 321 -17.43 35.66 22.50
CA ALA A 321 -18.30 34.49 22.53
C ALA A 321 -18.58 33.92 21.13
N ALA A 322 -18.84 34.79 20.14
CA ALA A 322 -18.96 34.39 18.75
C ALA A 322 -17.66 33.77 18.23
N ALA A 323 -16.50 34.38 18.48
CA ALA A 323 -15.20 33.84 18.06
C ALA A 323 -14.91 32.45 18.63
N VAL A 324 -15.27 32.19 19.90
CA VAL A 324 -15.09 30.88 20.55
C VAL A 324 -16.02 29.82 19.96
N VAL A 325 -17.31 30.13 19.78
CA VAL A 325 -18.29 29.20 19.17
C VAL A 325 -17.91 28.89 17.72
N ILE A 326 -17.45 29.88 16.97
CA ILE A 326 -16.97 29.72 15.59
C ILE A 326 -15.69 28.88 15.57
N ALA A 327 -14.71 29.14 16.45
CA ALA A 327 -13.47 28.36 16.54
C ALA A 327 -13.73 26.89 16.86
N LEU A 328 -14.69 26.61 17.74
CA LEU A 328 -15.11 25.26 18.10
C LEU A 328 -15.87 24.56 16.96
N GLY A 329 -16.67 25.28 16.18
CA GLY A 329 -17.37 24.76 14.99
C GLY A 329 -16.47 24.57 13.76
N LEU A 330 -15.40 25.36 13.63
CA LEU A 330 -14.50 25.31 12.48
C LEU A 330 -13.58 24.09 12.49
N SER A 331 -13.22 23.57 13.68
CA SER A 331 -12.39 22.37 13.81
C SER A 331 -12.99 21.14 13.11
N PRO A 332 -14.25 20.74 13.39
CA PRO A 332 -14.88 19.63 12.68
C PRO A 332 -15.14 19.95 11.20
N ALA A 333 -15.49 21.20 10.86
CA ALA A 333 -15.71 21.61 9.47
C ALA A 333 -14.42 21.50 8.63
N ARG A 334 -13.28 21.95 9.17
CA ARG A 334 -11.95 21.81 8.55
C ARG A 334 -11.65 20.33 8.29
N ALA A 335 -11.89 19.45 9.26
CA ALA A 335 -11.68 18.02 9.09
C ALA A 335 -12.59 17.41 8.01
N LEU A 336 -13.84 17.86 7.90
CA LEU A 336 -14.79 17.41 6.89
C LEU A 336 -14.40 17.85 5.48
N VAL A 337 -14.04 19.12 5.32
CA VAL A 337 -13.56 19.67 4.05
C VAL A 337 -12.26 18.97 3.65
N GLN A 338 -11.32 18.79 4.57
CA GLN A 338 -10.05 18.13 4.30
C GLN A 338 -10.25 16.68 3.84
N ARG A 339 -11.09 15.90 4.53
CA ARG A 339 -11.46 14.54 4.09
C ARG A 339 -12.12 14.52 2.71
N THR A 340 -12.95 15.51 2.41
CA THR A 340 -13.68 15.60 1.14
C THR A 340 -12.74 15.98 0.00
N VAL A 341 -11.84 16.94 0.23
CA VAL A 341 -10.79 17.36 -0.71
C VAL A 341 -9.79 16.25 -0.95
N ASP A 342 -9.35 15.53 0.08
CA ASP A 342 -8.44 14.39 -0.08
C ASP A 342 -9.10 13.28 -0.91
N ARG A 343 -10.38 13.01 -0.66
CA ARG A 343 -11.18 12.05 -1.44
C ARG A 343 -11.44 12.53 -2.87
N LEU A 344 -11.54 13.85 -3.09
CA LEU A 344 -11.78 14.47 -4.40
C LEU A 344 -10.52 14.61 -5.27
N LEU A 345 -9.35 14.90 -4.68
CA LEU A 345 -8.12 15.16 -5.43
C LEU A 345 -7.24 13.92 -5.55
N TYR A 346 -7.12 13.12 -4.49
CA TYR A 346 -6.23 11.96 -4.48
C TYR A 346 -6.97 10.63 -4.71
N GLY A 347 -8.31 10.65 -4.70
CA GLY A 347 -9.11 9.42 -4.76
C GLY A 347 -8.87 8.54 -3.54
N ARG A 348 -9.56 7.39 -3.43
CA ARG A 348 -9.35 6.45 -2.31
C ARG A 348 -8.03 5.67 -2.43
N SER A 349 -6.92 6.29 -2.82
CA SER A 349 -5.61 5.66 -2.63
C SER A 349 -5.25 5.77 -1.16
N ARG A 350 -5.30 4.63 -0.45
CA ARG A 350 -4.66 4.53 0.86
C ARG A 350 -3.17 4.87 0.65
N ASP A 351 -2.63 5.67 1.55
CA ASP A 351 -1.23 6.09 1.53
C ASP A 351 -0.32 4.84 1.40
N PRO A 352 0.45 4.67 0.32
CA PRO A 352 1.22 3.46 0.07
C PRO A 352 2.19 3.08 1.20
N TYR A 353 2.65 4.05 1.98
CA TYR A 353 3.48 3.82 3.16
C TYR A 353 2.75 3.00 4.24
N THR A 354 1.43 3.14 4.36
CA THR A 354 0.62 2.34 5.29
C THR A 354 0.57 0.86 4.90
N ALA A 355 0.73 0.52 3.62
CA ALA A 355 0.79 -0.87 3.16
C ALA A 355 2.09 -1.56 3.63
N ILE A 356 3.21 -0.83 3.66
CA ILE A 356 4.49 -1.34 4.19
C ILE A 356 4.39 -1.52 5.71
N THR A 357 3.78 -0.58 6.43
CA THR A 357 3.58 -0.71 7.88
C THR A 357 2.62 -1.85 8.23
N ASP A 358 1.57 -2.07 7.42
CA ASP A 358 0.62 -3.18 7.60
C ASP A 358 1.29 -4.54 7.29
N LEU A 359 2.16 -4.59 6.28
CA LEU A 359 2.97 -5.77 6.00
C LEU A 359 3.85 -6.13 7.19
N GLY A 360 4.62 -5.18 7.73
CA GLY A 360 5.48 -5.41 8.89
C GLY A 360 4.72 -5.93 10.11
N ARG A 361 3.52 -5.37 10.37
CA ARG A 361 2.67 -5.82 11.48
C ARG A 361 2.11 -7.22 11.28
N ARG A 362 1.69 -7.56 10.05
CA ARG A 362 1.14 -8.89 9.73
C ARG A 362 2.22 -9.97 9.68
N LEU A 363 3.41 -9.65 9.16
CA LEU A 363 4.56 -10.55 9.16
C LEU A 363 5.04 -10.84 10.58
N SER A 364 5.03 -9.85 11.47
CA SER A 364 5.40 -10.05 12.89
C SER A 364 4.43 -10.96 13.66
N GLY A 365 3.22 -11.16 13.15
CA GLY A 365 2.20 -12.04 13.75
C GLY A 365 2.08 -13.41 13.08
N ALA A 366 2.83 -13.69 12.01
CA ALA A 366 2.78 -14.99 11.34
C ALA A 366 3.61 -16.02 12.12
N ILE A 367 2.97 -17.12 12.54
CA ILE A 367 3.61 -18.17 13.35
C ILE A 367 4.17 -19.28 12.45
N ALA A 368 3.56 -19.53 11.28
CA ALA A 368 3.94 -20.61 10.37
C ALA A 368 4.64 -20.10 9.09
N PRO A 369 5.75 -20.74 8.64
CA PRO A 369 6.47 -20.35 7.41
C PRO A 369 5.58 -20.34 6.15
N ASP A 370 4.61 -21.25 6.08
CA ASP A 370 3.75 -21.38 4.90
C ASP A 370 2.67 -20.29 4.80
N GLU A 371 2.44 -19.51 5.87
CA GLU A 371 1.50 -18.37 5.88
C GLU A 371 2.13 -17.06 5.41
N VAL A 372 3.46 -16.97 5.47
CA VAL A 372 4.22 -15.74 5.17
C VAL A 372 4.04 -15.31 3.71
N LEU A 373 4.22 -16.23 2.75
CA LEU A 373 4.10 -15.90 1.32
C LEU A 373 2.65 -15.48 0.94
N PRO A 374 1.58 -16.18 1.36
CA PRO A 374 0.20 -15.70 1.19
C PRO A 374 -0.07 -14.30 1.75
N ILE A 375 0.48 -13.98 2.93
CA ILE A 375 0.33 -12.65 3.54
C ILE A 375 0.99 -11.59 2.67
N ILE A 376 2.21 -11.84 2.17
CA ILE A 376 2.91 -10.94 1.26
C ILE A 376 2.07 -10.69 0.01
N VAL A 377 1.67 -11.74 -0.71
CA VAL A 377 0.91 -11.65 -1.97
C VAL A 377 -0.41 -10.91 -1.76
N ARG A 378 -1.17 -11.25 -0.71
CA ARG A 378 -2.46 -10.60 -0.41
C ARG A 378 -2.28 -9.14 -0.03
N THR A 379 -1.23 -8.80 0.73
CA THR A 379 -0.95 -7.42 1.13
C THR A 379 -0.56 -6.55 -0.07
N VAL A 380 0.25 -7.08 -0.99
CA VAL A 380 0.56 -6.42 -2.28
C VAL A 380 -0.72 -6.19 -3.09
N ALA A 381 -1.48 -7.26 -3.32
CA ALA A 381 -2.65 -7.20 -4.19
C ALA A 381 -3.73 -6.27 -3.64
N THR A 382 -4.02 -6.34 -2.33
CA THR A 382 -5.04 -5.48 -1.71
C THR A 382 -4.56 -4.05 -1.48
N GLY A 383 -3.29 -3.86 -1.12
CA GLY A 383 -2.68 -2.55 -0.90
C GLY A 383 -2.61 -1.70 -2.16
N LEU A 384 -2.19 -2.30 -3.28
CA LEU A 384 -2.09 -1.64 -4.58
C LEU A 384 -3.31 -1.87 -5.48
N ARG A 385 -4.31 -2.60 -5.00
CA ARG A 385 -5.53 -2.99 -5.74
C ARG A 385 -5.23 -3.65 -7.08
N LEU A 386 -4.28 -4.56 -7.10
CA LEU A 386 -3.89 -5.30 -8.29
C LEU A 386 -4.86 -6.48 -8.53
N PRO A 387 -5.23 -6.77 -9.79
CA PRO A 387 -6.05 -7.94 -10.13
C PRO A 387 -5.31 -9.26 -9.85
N TYR A 388 -3.97 -9.24 -9.92
CA TYR A 388 -3.14 -10.42 -9.74
C TYR A 388 -1.83 -10.10 -9.02
N ALA A 389 -1.42 -11.00 -8.15
CA ALA A 389 -0.06 -11.04 -7.59
C ALA A 389 0.35 -12.48 -7.32
N ALA A 390 1.61 -12.83 -7.53
CA ALA A 390 2.15 -14.15 -7.25
C ALA A 390 3.62 -14.06 -6.86
N VAL A 391 4.04 -14.91 -5.92
CA VAL A 391 5.45 -15.04 -5.52
C VAL A 391 5.94 -16.42 -5.94
N THR A 392 7.04 -16.44 -6.68
CA THR A 392 7.77 -17.65 -7.06
C THR A 392 9.16 -17.58 -6.43
N LEU A 393 9.55 -18.61 -5.69
CA LEU A 393 10.87 -18.70 -5.06
C LEU A 393 11.92 -19.11 -6.11
N ASP A 394 13.17 -18.75 -5.87
CA ASP A 394 14.27 -19.14 -6.74
C ASP A 394 14.42 -20.67 -6.81
N GLY A 395 14.57 -21.22 -8.02
CA GLY A 395 14.59 -22.66 -8.27
C GLY A 395 13.21 -23.35 -8.37
N GLU A 396 12.10 -22.60 -8.27
CA GLU A 396 10.74 -23.11 -8.49
C GLU A 396 10.14 -22.52 -9.79
N ASP A 397 9.49 -23.36 -10.63
CA ASP A 397 8.80 -22.90 -11.84
C ASP A 397 7.35 -22.47 -11.59
N VAL A 398 6.75 -22.97 -10.50
CA VAL A 398 5.35 -22.72 -10.14
C VAL A 398 5.30 -21.73 -8.99
N PRO A 399 4.34 -20.77 -8.96
CA PRO A 399 4.23 -19.83 -7.87
C PRO A 399 3.92 -20.52 -6.54
N ALA A 400 4.76 -20.29 -5.53
CA ALA A 400 4.57 -20.76 -4.17
C ALA A 400 3.30 -20.17 -3.53
N SER A 401 2.87 -18.98 -3.97
CA SER A 401 1.58 -18.40 -3.59
C SER A 401 1.06 -17.45 -4.65
N ARG A 402 -0.27 -17.41 -4.83
CA ARG A 402 -0.96 -16.57 -5.83
C ARG A 402 -2.24 -15.93 -5.28
N TYR A 403 -2.59 -14.78 -5.84
CA TYR A 403 -3.83 -14.06 -5.61
C TYR A 403 -4.44 -13.64 -6.94
N GLY A 404 -5.72 -13.96 -7.14
CA GLY A 404 -6.46 -13.65 -8.37
C GLY A 404 -6.06 -14.52 -9.57
N GLU A 405 -6.62 -14.17 -10.73
CA GLU A 405 -6.31 -14.79 -12.03
C GLU A 405 -5.35 -13.90 -12.83
N PRO A 406 -4.36 -14.47 -13.55
CA PRO A 406 -3.35 -13.71 -14.27
C PRO A 406 -3.96 -12.97 -15.47
N PRO A 407 -3.86 -11.63 -15.55
CA PRO A 407 -4.23 -10.87 -16.74
C PRO A 407 -3.16 -10.98 -17.83
N ALA A 408 -3.44 -10.46 -19.03
CA ALA A 408 -2.52 -10.48 -20.16
C ALA A 408 -1.21 -9.69 -19.92
N ASP A 409 -1.29 -8.58 -19.19
CA ASP A 409 -0.14 -7.72 -18.87
C ASP A 409 0.41 -8.05 -17.47
N LEU A 410 1.52 -8.78 -17.44
CA LEU A 410 2.24 -9.15 -16.22
C LEU A 410 3.57 -8.38 -16.11
N VAL A 411 3.91 -7.97 -14.89
CA VAL A 411 5.18 -7.32 -14.56
C VAL A 411 5.88 -8.11 -13.46
N ASP A 412 7.18 -8.32 -13.63
CA ASP A 412 7.98 -9.13 -12.73
C ASP A 412 9.00 -8.30 -11.97
N LEU A 413 9.00 -8.45 -10.66
CA LEU A 413 9.89 -7.77 -9.72
C LEU A 413 10.79 -8.79 -9.06
N ARG A 414 12.10 -8.54 -9.06
CA ARG A 414 13.07 -9.40 -8.37
C ARG A 414 12.97 -9.20 -6.87
N LEU A 415 12.82 -10.30 -6.13
CA LEU A 415 12.90 -10.31 -4.67
C LEU A 415 14.36 -10.52 -4.28
N ARG A 416 14.98 -9.49 -3.71
CA ARG A 416 16.39 -9.52 -3.30
C ARG A 416 16.54 -9.38 -1.80
N HIS A 417 17.38 -10.21 -1.20
CA HIS A 417 17.81 -10.08 0.20
C HIS A 417 19.32 -10.26 0.29
N ALA A 418 19.99 -9.40 1.06
CA ALA A 418 21.44 -9.41 1.25
C ALA A 418 22.31 -9.46 -0.04
N GLY A 419 21.77 -9.02 -1.19
CA GLY A 419 22.46 -9.02 -2.48
C GLY A 419 22.19 -10.26 -3.34
N GLU A 420 21.48 -11.27 -2.83
CA GLU A 420 21.07 -12.46 -3.56
C GLU A 420 19.64 -12.33 -4.10
N ASP A 421 19.38 -12.96 -5.26
CA ASP A 421 18.03 -13.12 -5.81
C ASP A 421 17.35 -14.32 -5.12
N VAL A 422 16.30 -14.03 -4.35
CA VAL A 422 15.54 -15.01 -3.55
C VAL A 422 14.35 -15.57 -4.34
N GLY A 423 13.90 -14.83 -5.35
CA GLY A 423 12.76 -15.19 -6.19
C GLY A 423 12.22 -14.00 -6.98
N ARG A 424 10.97 -14.10 -7.42
CA ARG A 424 10.27 -13.06 -8.17
C ARG A 424 8.84 -12.86 -7.68
N LEU A 425 8.41 -11.61 -7.65
CA LEU A 425 7.03 -11.18 -7.43
C LEU A 425 6.45 -10.75 -8.77
N THR A 426 5.51 -11.53 -9.28
CA THR A 426 4.76 -11.23 -10.50
C THR A 426 3.47 -10.51 -10.14
N ILE A 427 3.17 -9.40 -10.81
CA ILE A 427 1.94 -8.63 -10.61
C ILE A 427 1.22 -8.40 -11.94
N GLY A 428 -0.11 -8.44 -11.91
CA GLY A 428 -0.93 -8.15 -13.07
C GLY A 428 -1.43 -6.71 -13.07
N LEU A 429 -1.37 -6.04 -14.21
CA LEU A 429 -1.92 -4.69 -14.37
C LEU A 429 -3.42 -4.73 -14.70
N ARG A 430 -4.14 -3.65 -14.37
CA ARG A 430 -5.55 -3.49 -14.76
C ARG A 430 -5.66 -3.24 -16.27
N GLU A 431 -6.72 -3.75 -16.88
CA GLU A 431 -7.07 -3.48 -18.28
C GLU A 431 -7.02 -1.98 -18.61
N GLY A 432 -6.28 -1.62 -19.65
CA GLY A 432 -6.11 -0.24 -20.12
C GLY A 432 -4.89 0.51 -19.55
N ARG A 433 -4.14 -0.05 -18.60
CA ARG A 433 -2.85 0.51 -18.15
C ARG A 433 -1.67 -0.19 -18.82
N ARG A 434 -0.90 0.55 -19.64
CA ARG A 434 0.30 0.05 -20.35
C ARG A 434 1.59 0.05 -19.50
N GLY A 435 1.52 0.37 -18.21
CA GLY A 435 2.69 0.46 -17.34
C GLY A 435 2.35 0.88 -15.91
N LEU A 436 3.32 0.69 -15.01
CA LEU A 436 3.26 1.17 -13.62
C LEU A 436 3.55 2.68 -13.57
N ASP A 437 2.92 3.38 -12.63
CA ASP A 437 3.30 4.75 -12.30
C ASP A 437 4.71 4.72 -11.68
N PRO A 438 5.65 5.62 -12.03
CA PRO A 438 6.99 5.65 -11.42
C PRO A 438 6.99 5.70 -9.89
N ALA A 439 5.93 6.23 -9.27
CA ALA A 439 5.77 6.18 -7.81
C ALA A 439 5.42 4.77 -7.32
N ASP A 440 4.51 4.08 -8.01
CA ASP A 440 4.11 2.70 -7.70
C ASP A 440 5.29 1.74 -7.94
N GLU A 441 6.11 1.99 -8.97
CA GLU A 441 7.31 1.22 -9.29
C GLU A 441 8.38 1.33 -8.19
N ARG A 442 8.67 2.54 -7.68
CA ARG A 442 9.59 2.73 -6.54
C ARG A 442 9.08 2.06 -5.28
N LEU A 443 7.78 2.19 -4.99
CA LEU A 443 7.13 1.53 -3.85
C LEU A 443 7.16 0.02 -3.97
N LEU A 444 6.94 -0.52 -5.18
CA LEU A 444 7.05 -1.95 -5.46
C LEU A 444 8.48 -2.46 -5.29
N HIS A 445 9.49 -1.67 -5.67
CA HIS A 445 10.89 -1.99 -5.41
C HIS A 445 11.23 -2.00 -3.91
N ASP A 446 10.77 -1.01 -3.16
CA ASP A 446 10.95 -0.97 -1.70
C ASP A 446 10.21 -2.12 -1.03
N PHE A 447 9.00 -2.44 -1.49
CA PHE A 447 8.24 -3.58 -1.02
C PHE A 447 8.94 -4.90 -1.36
N ALA A 448 9.44 -5.07 -2.58
CA ALA A 448 10.15 -6.26 -3.03
C ALA A 448 11.41 -6.53 -2.19
N ARG A 449 12.08 -5.48 -1.71
CA ARG A 449 13.21 -5.60 -0.78
C ARG A 449 12.79 -6.16 0.59
N HIS A 450 11.68 -5.67 1.15
CA HIS A 450 11.17 -6.15 2.44
C HIS A 450 10.56 -7.55 2.34
N ALA A 451 9.81 -7.81 1.26
CA ALA A 451 9.26 -9.12 0.95
C ALA A 451 10.38 -10.15 0.65
N GLY A 452 11.51 -9.71 0.08
CA GLY A 452 12.68 -10.55 -0.15
C GLY A 452 13.24 -11.16 1.13
N ALA A 453 13.32 -10.37 2.23
CA ALA A 453 13.78 -10.88 3.53
C ALA A 453 12.85 -11.97 4.08
N ALA A 454 11.54 -11.75 3.99
CA ALA A 454 10.54 -12.71 4.48
C ALA A 454 10.50 -13.97 3.60
N ALA A 455 10.62 -13.82 2.27
CA ALA A 455 10.69 -14.94 1.34
C ALA A 455 11.95 -15.78 1.56
N ASP A 456 13.09 -15.15 1.89
CA ASP A 456 14.35 -15.85 2.17
C ASP A 456 14.26 -16.66 3.46
N GLY A 457 13.63 -16.11 4.50
CA GLY A 457 13.33 -16.85 5.73
C GLY A 457 12.48 -18.10 5.48
N VAL A 458 11.49 -18.03 4.59
CA VAL A 458 10.68 -19.20 4.19
C VAL A 458 11.52 -20.21 3.41
N ARG A 459 12.34 -19.76 2.45
CA ARG A 459 13.25 -20.61 1.66
C ARG A 459 14.20 -21.39 2.58
N LEU A 460 14.92 -20.68 3.46
CA LEU A 460 15.85 -21.27 4.42
C LEU A 460 15.16 -22.29 5.35
N THR A 461 13.96 -21.99 5.82
CA THR A 461 13.21 -22.93 6.67
C THR A 461 12.81 -24.20 5.91
N ARG A 462 12.41 -24.07 4.64
CA ARG A 462 12.11 -25.23 3.77
C ARG A 462 13.36 -26.05 3.48
N ASP A 463 14.48 -25.40 3.19
CA ASP A 463 15.74 -26.08 2.92
C ASP A 463 16.27 -26.81 4.16
N LEU A 464 16.13 -26.21 5.34
CA LEU A 464 16.46 -26.86 6.61
C LEU A 464 15.60 -28.10 6.86
N ARG A 465 14.27 -28.01 6.64
CA ARG A 465 13.36 -29.16 6.74
C ARG A 465 13.77 -30.28 5.77
N ARG A 466 13.96 -29.95 4.49
CA ARG A 466 14.41 -30.92 3.46
C ARG A 466 15.76 -31.56 3.81
N SER A 467 16.71 -30.77 4.32
CA SER A 467 18.01 -31.28 4.74
C SER A 467 17.89 -32.25 5.91
N ARG A 468 17.11 -31.89 6.93
CA ARG A 468 16.80 -32.76 8.07
C ARG A 468 16.17 -34.07 7.62
N ASP A 469 15.16 -34.01 6.75
CA ASP A 469 14.47 -35.19 6.25
C ASP A 469 15.40 -36.12 5.47
N ARG A 470 16.30 -35.55 4.65
CA ARG A 470 17.34 -36.32 3.95
C ARG A 470 18.31 -37.00 4.90
N VAL A 471 18.75 -36.31 5.95
CA VAL A 471 19.64 -36.88 6.97
C VAL A 471 18.95 -38.01 7.72
N LEU A 472 17.68 -37.84 8.09
CA LEU A 472 16.89 -38.88 8.76
C LEU A 472 16.71 -40.10 7.85
N ALA A 473 16.34 -39.89 6.58
CA ALA A 473 16.22 -40.98 5.61
C ALA A 473 17.55 -41.72 5.39
N ALA A 474 18.66 -40.98 5.27
CA ALA A 474 19.99 -41.58 5.12
C ALA A 474 20.43 -42.37 6.36
N ARG A 475 20.10 -41.89 7.56
CA ARG A 475 20.36 -42.60 8.82
C ARG A 475 19.59 -43.91 8.91
N GLU A 476 18.33 -43.91 8.48
CA GLU A 476 17.49 -45.12 8.48
C GLU A 476 17.98 -46.16 7.46
N GLU A 477 18.35 -45.71 6.26
CA GLU A 477 18.95 -46.60 5.24
C GLU A 477 20.26 -47.22 5.73
N GLU A 478 21.13 -46.43 6.37
CA GLU A 478 22.38 -46.90 6.96
C GLU A 478 22.11 -47.96 8.05
N ARG A 479 21.11 -47.71 8.92
CA ARG A 479 20.69 -48.66 9.95
C ARG A 479 20.19 -49.97 9.35
N HIS A 480 19.42 -49.89 8.27
CA HIS A 480 18.94 -51.05 7.52
C HIS A 480 20.07 -51.84 6.87
N ARG A 481 21.08 -51.17 6.31
CA ARG A 481 22.27 -51.81 5.72
C ARG A 481 23.09 -52.54 6.77
N ILE A 482 23.44 -51.87 7.88
CA ILE A 482 24.21 -52.47 8.98
C ILE A 482 23.53 -53.74 9.49
N ARG A 483 22.20 -53.70 9.67
CA ARG A 483 21.43 -54.88 10.10
C ARG A 483 21.61 -56.06 9.13
N ARG A 484 21.53 -55.80 7.82
CA ARG A 484 21.67 -56.83 6.78
C ARG A 484 23.08 -57.44 6.80
N ASP A 485 24.11 -56.59 6.87
CA ASP A 485 25.51 -57.05 6.91
C ASP A 485 25.81 -57.90 8.16
N LEU A 486 25.27 -57.50 9.32
CA LEU A 486 25.41 -58.27 10.56
C LEU A 486 24.66 -59.60 10.50
N HIS A 487 23.43 -59.60 9.98
CA HIS A 487 22.59 -60.81 9.93
C HIS A 487 23.07 -61.82 8.89
N ASP A 488 23.40 -61.37 7.68
CA ASP A 488 23.76 -62.25 6.57
C ASP A 488 25.25 -62.61 6.58
N GLY A 489 26.12 -61.77 7.16
CA GLY A 489 27.57 -61.95 7.17
C GLY A 489 28.11 -62.59 8.45
N LEU A 490 28.02 -61.88 9.58
CA LEU A 490 28.69 -62.30 10.82
C LEU A 490 27.99 -63.48 11.52
N GLY A 491 26.66 -63.52 11.51
CA GLY A 491 25.88 -64.57 12.16
C GLY A 491 26.22 -65.99 11.66
N PRO A 492 26.08 -66.29 10.36
CA PRO A 492 26.40 -67.60 9.80
C PRO A 492 27.89 -67.96 9.95
N THR A 493 28.79 -66.98 9.81
CA THR A 493 30.24 -67.19 9.94
C THR A 493 30.63 -67.64 11.35
N LEU A 494 30.13 -66.95 12.39
CA LEU A 494 30.39 -67.31 13.78
C LEU A 494 29.75 -68.66 14.16
N ALA A 495 28.53 -68.93 13.66
CA ALA A 495 27.90 -70.23 13.84
C ALA A 495 28.72 -71.37 13.20
N GLY A 496 29.29 -71.13 12.01
CA GLY A 496 30.19 -72.07 11.34
C GLY A 496 31.48 -72.34 12.14
N VAL A 497 32.09 -71.31 12.72
CA VAL A 497 33.27 -71.45 13.58
C VAL A 497 32.95 -72.25 14.84
N ALA A 498 31.80 -71.99 15.49
CA ALA A 498 31.35 -72.76 16.66
C ALA A 498 31.17 -74.25 16.32
N LEU A 499 30.52 -74.57 15.19
CA LEU A 499 30.36 -75.95 14.72
C LEU A 499 31.71 -76.63 14.43
N GLY A 500 32.66 -75.91 13.83
CA GLY A 500 34.02 -76.39 13.55
C GLY A 500 34.81 -76.68 14.84
N LEU A 501 34.72 -75.80 15.84
CA LEU A 501 35.33 -76.01 17.16
C LEU A 501 34.71 -77.22 17.87
N GLY A 502 33.38 -77.38 17.81
CA GLY A 502 32.70 -78.56 18.36
C GLY A 502 33.10 -79.86 17.66
N ALA A 503 33.34 -79.83 16.34
CA ALA A 503 33.83 -80.98 15.58
C ALA A 503 35.29 -81.31 15.91
N ALA A 504 36.17 -80.31 16.00
CA ALA A 504 37.56 -80.47 16.41
C ALA A 504 37.66 -81.05 17.83
N ARG A 505 36.82 -80.58 18.76
CA ARG A 505 36.74 -81.11 20.13
C ARG A 505 36.38 -82.60 20.13
N ARG A 506 35.41 -83.01 19.30
CA ARG A 506 35.03 -84.43 19.17
C ARG A 506 36.12 -85.30 18.54
N ALA A 507 36.93 -84.76 17.62
CA ALA A 507 37.98 -85.50 16.92
C ALA A 507 39.25 -85.74 17.77
N VAL A 508 39.54 -84.83 18.70
CA VAL A 508 40.76 -84.88 19.54
C VAL A 508 40.61 -85.76 20.79
N GLY A 509 39.37 -85.99 21.26
CA GLY A 509 39.09 -86.86 22.41
C GLY A 509 39.73 -86.37 23.72
N ASP A 510 39.88 -87.26 24.71
CA ASP A 510 40.37 -86.94 26.06
C ASP A 510 41.90 -86.67 26.14
N SER A 511 42.64 -86.89 25.06
CA SER A 511 44.10 -86.84 25.02
C SER A 511 44.69 -85.56 24.40
N GLY A 512 43.85 -84.60 23.98
CA GLY A 512 44.31 -83.27 23.53
C GLY A 512 43.54 -82.11 24.20
N PRO A 513 43.63 -80.86 23.70
CA PRO A 513 43.17 -79.67 24.43
C PRO A 513 41.64 -79.46 24.35
N ALA A 514 40.84 -80.49 24.67
CA ALA A 514 39.39 -80.47 24.61
C ALA A 514 38.76 -79.34 25.45
N ASP A 515 39.35 -79.03 26.62
CA ASP A 515 38.93 -77.93 27.48
C ASP A 515 39.13 -76.56 26.84
N LEU A 516 40.26 -76.33 26.14
CA LEU A 516 40.54 -75.09 25.43
C LEU A 516 39.56 -74.91 24.26
N LEU A 517 39.29 -75.97 23.50
CA LEU A 517 38.32 -75.96 22.40
C LEU A 517 36.90 -75.70 22.91
N GLY A 518 36.51 -76.28 24.05
CA GLY A 518 35.22 -76.01 24.67
C GLY A 518 35.08 -74.58 25.20
N ARG A 519 36.16 -73.99 25.73
CA ARG A 519 36.20 -72.57 26.10
C ARG A 519 36.07 -71.65 24.89
N LEU A 520 36.82 -71.90 23.82
CA LEU A 520 36.73 -71.13 22.56
C LEU A 520 35.34 -71.26 21.91
N GLU A 521 34.74 -72.46 21.92
CA GLU A 521 33.38 -72.68 21.44
C GLU A 521 32.37 -71.83 22.25
N SER A 522 32.52 -71.81 23.58
CA SER A 522 31.68 -71.00 24.47
C SER A 522 31.86 -69.50 24.27
N GLU A 523 33.08 -69.02 24.04
CA GLU A 523 33.38 -67.62 23.73
C GLU A 523 32.74 -67.18 22.39
N VAL A 524 32.80 -68.03 21.36
CA VAL A 524 32.17 -67.76 20.06
C VAL A 524 30.65 -67.76 20.16
N LEU A 525 30.07 -68.70 20.92
CA LEU A 525 28.62 -68.72 21.18
C LEU A 525 28.16 -67.49 21.98
N GLY A 526 28.95 -67.05 22.98
CA GLY A 526 28.69 -65.81 23.72
C GLY A 526 28.73 -64.58 22.82
N GLY A 527 29.72 -64.49 21.92
CA GLY A 527 29.80 -63.41 20.92
C GLY A 527 28.66 -63.43 19.91
N LEU A 528 28.20 -64.61 19.49
CA LEU A 528 27.03 -64.76 18.62
C LEU A 528 25.75 -64.23 19.29
N ASP A 529 25.56 -64.50 20.58
CA ASP A 529 24.43 -63.98 21.34
C ASP A 529 24.50 -62.46 21.54
N GLU A 530 25.71 -61.90 21.66
CA GLU A 530 25.92 -60.45 21.71
C GLU A 530 25.62 -59.77 20.36
N VAL A 531 26.04 -60.37 19.24
CA VAL A 531 25.67 -59.91 17.89
C VAL A 531 24.15 -60.00 17.67
N ARG A 532 23.51 -61.10 18.08
CA ARG A 532 22.04 -61.24 17.99
C ARG A 532 21.31 -60.18 18.83
N ARG A 533 21.84 -59.84 20.00
CA ARG A 533 21.30 -58.77 20.84
C ARG A 533 21.43 -57.40 20.17
N LEU A 534 22.59 -57.10 19.57
CA LEU A 534 22.83 -55.89 18.79
C LEU A 534 21.91 -55.78 17.56
N VAL A 535 21.66 -56.90 16.86
CA VAL A 535 20.74 -56.94 15.71
C VAL A 535 19.28 -56.75 16.16
N ALA A 536 18.87 -57.35 17.28
CA ALA A 536 17.55 -57.12 17.88
C ALA A 536 17.35 -55.66 18.31
N ASP A 537 18.42 -54.97 18.70
CA ASP A 537 18.45 -53.54 18.98
C ASP A 537 18.36 -52.65 17.71
N LEU A 538 18.36 -53.22 16.51
CA LEU A 538 18.17 -52.49 15.26
C LEU A 538 16.71 -52.48 14.78
N ARG A 539 15.97 -53.61 14.77
CA ARG A 539 14.49 -53.70 14.62
C ARG A 539 14.05 -55.19 14.74
N PRO A 540 13.19 -55.58 15.71
CA PRO A 540 12.78 -56.97 15.89
C PRO A 540 11.98 -57.51 14.69
N GLU A 541 12.34 -58.69 14.17
CA GLU A 541 11.78 -59.27 12.93
C GLU A 541 10.25 -59.46 12.99
N GLY A 542 9.73 -59.90 14.14
CA GLY A 542 8.29 -60.07 14.34
C GLY A 542 7.50 -58.77 14.25
N LEU A 543 8.11 -57.61 14.50
CA LEU A 543 7.46 -56.31 14.39
C LEU A 543 7.34 -55.86 12.92
N ALA A 544 8.32 -56.20 12.08
CA ALA A 544 8.33 -55.79 10.67
C ALA A 544 7.29 -56.56 9.83
N ASP A 545 7.07 -57.85 10.12
CA ASP A 545 6.21 -58.71 9.31
C ASP A 545 4.76 -58.82 9.81
N LEU A 546 4.53 -58.62 11.12
CA LEU A 546 3.23 -58.89 11.77
C LEU A 546 2.54 -57.63 12.31
N GLY A 547 3.28 -56.52 12.42
CA GLY A 547 2.82 -55.31 13.10
C GLY A 547 2.80 -55.44 14.62
N LEU A 548 2.67 -54.30 15.31
CA LEU A 548 2.84 -54.17 16.77
C LEU A 548 1.99 -55.16 17.58
N VAL A 549 0.68 -55.23 17.32
CA VAL A 549 -0.26 -56.02 18.13
C VAL A 549 0.02 -57.51 18.02
N ALA A 550 0.23 -58.02 16.81
CA ALA A 550 0.50 -59.45 16.59
C ALA A 550 1.89 -59.84 17.12
N ALA A 551 2.88 -58.96 16.99
CA ALA A 551 4.21 -59.17 17.57
C ALA A 551 4.15 -59.28 19.11
N LEU A 552 3.34 -58.44 19.77
CA LEU A 552 3.15 -58.50 21.23
C LEU A 552 2.40 -59.75 21.67
N ARG A 553 1.34 -60.16 20.96
CA ARG A 553 0.62 -61.41 21.25
C ARG A 553 1.55 -62.62 21.18
N ARG A 554 2.33 -62.74 20.09
CA ARG A 554 3.30 -63.83 19.95
C ARG A 554 4.34 -63.84 21.06
N HIS A 555 4.82 -62.67 21.48
CA HIS A 555 5.78 -62.58 22.59
C HIS A 555 5.13 -62.98 23.93
N ALA A 556 3.90 -62.54 24.19
CA ALA A 556 3.11 -62.91 25.35
C ALA A 556 2.89 -64.44 25.43
N ASP A 557 2.53 -65.08 24.32
CA ASP A 557 2.37 -66.54 24.24
C ASP A 557 3.68 -67.27 24.57
N THR A 558 4.80 -66.80 23.99
CA THR A 558 6.13 -67.37 24.20
C THR A 558 6.55 -67.26 25.67
N LEU A 559 6.30 -66.11 26.29
CA LEU A 559 6.66 -65.87 27.69
C LEU A 559 5.77 -66.69 28.64
N SER A 560 4.47 -66.77 28.38
CA SER A 560 3.53 -67.60 29.14
C SER A 560 3.94 -69.07 29.10
N ALA A 561 4.30 -69.60 27.92
CA ALA A 561 4.79 -70.96 27.75
C ALA A 561 6.10 -71.23 28.52
N ARG A 562 7.04 -70.29 28.52
CA ARG A 562 8.31 -70.40 29.25
C ARG A 562 8.14 -70.47 30.77
N THR A 563 7.08 -69.87 31.30
CA THR A 563 6.75 -69.94 32.74
C THR A 563 5.96 -71.20 33.11
N GLY A 564 5.74 -72.12 32.16
CA GLY A 564 4.93 -73.33 32.39
C GLY A 564 3.44 -73.03 32.63
N GLY A 565 2.96 -71.86 32.17
CA GLY A 565 1.57 -71.41 32.38
C GLY A 565 1.30 -70.73 33.73
N ALA A 566 2.33 -70.46 34.54
CA ALA A 566 2.17 -69.77 35.83
C ALA A 566 1.77 -68.28 35.67
N LEU A 567 2.21 -67.64 34.58
CA LEU A 567 1.87 -66.27 34.23
C LEU A 567 0.97 -66.25 32.99
N THR A 568 -0.25 -65.74 33.12
CA THR A 568 -1.19 -65.56 32.00
C THR A 568 -1.11 -64.11 31.49
N ILE A 569 -0.77 -63.93 30.22
CA ILE A 569 -0.60 -62.61 29.61
C ILE A 569 -1.69 -62.37 28.55
N THR A 570 -2.49 -61.31 28.72
CA THR A 570 -3.56 -60.93 27.77
C THR A 570 -3.19 -59.64 27.05
N VAL A 571 -3.26 -59.61 25.71
CA VAL A 571 -3.01 -58.40 24.90
C VAL A 571 -4.31 -57.89 24.28
N THR A 572 -4.75 -56.72 24.75
CA THR A 572 -5.97 -56.04 24.32
C THR A 572 -5.61 -54.81 23.48
N ALA A 573 -6.16 -54.73 22.27
CA ALA A 573 -6.03 -53.59 21.38
C ALA A 573 -7.37 -53.35 20.65
N PRO A 574 -7.68 -52.11 20.23
CA PRO A 574 -8.80 -51.85 19.35
C PRO A 574 -8.65 -52.61 18.02
N GLY A 575 -9.77 -52.88 17.34
CA GLY A 575 -9.82 -53.71 16.12
C GLY A 575 -8.86 -53.26 15.02
N ASP A 576 -8.71 -51.94 14.84
CA ASP A 576 -7.70 -51.31 13.99
C ASP A 576 -7.03 -50.16 14.75
N LEU A 577 -5.70 -50.23 14.91
CA LEU A 577 -4.90 -49.06 15.30
C LEU A 577 -4.68 -48.18 14.06
N PRO A 578 -4.61 -46.84 14.21
CA PRO A 578 -4.20 -45.98 13.12
C PRO A 578 -2.80 -46.37 12.63
N PRO A 579 -2.43 -46.10 11.36
CA PRO A 579 -1.10 -46.37 10.85
C PRO A 579 -0.03 -45.72 11.74
N LEU A 580 0.81 -46.55 12.35
CA LEU A 580 1.87 -46.08 13.24
C LEU A 580 3.15 -45.87 12.43
N VAL A 581 3.87 -44.79 12.70
CA VAL A 581 5.21 -44.63 12.13
C VAL A 581 6.15 -45.70 12.72
N PRO A 582 7.10 -46.26 11.94
CA PRO A 582 7.94 -47.38 12.39
C PRO A 582 8.69 -47.13 13.70
N ALA A 583 9.07 -45.87 13.97
CA ALA A 583 9.73 -45.49 15.21
C ALA A 583 8.81 -45.65 16.45
N VAL A 584 7.52 -45.30 16.32
CA VAL A 584 6.52 -45.45 17.38
C VAL A 584 6.21 -46.92 17.63
N GLU A 585 6.08 -47.72 16.56
CA GLU A 585 5.91 -49.17 16.68
C GLU A 585 7.07 -49.81 17.44
N LEU A 586 8.30 -49.43 17.09
CA LEU A 586 9.51 -49.98 17.70
C LEU A 586 9.64 -49.60 19.18
N ALA A 587 9.39 -48.33 19.51
CA ALA A 587 9.43 -47.86 20.89
C ALA A 587 8.35 -48.53 21.75
N ALA A 588 7.10 -48.59 21.27
CA ALA A 588 6.01 -49.26 21.96
C ALA A 588 6.30 -50.74 22.20
N TYR A 589 6.78 -51.44 21.16
CA TYR A 589 7.15 -52.85 21.25
C TYR A 589 8.23 -53.09 22.31
N ARG A 590 9.28 -52.25 22.33
CA ARG A 590 10.38 -52.36 23.27
C ARG A 590 10.01 -52.06 24.71
N ILE A 591 9.18 -51.04 24.93
CA ILE A 591 8.67 -50.71 26.26
C ILE A 591 7.83 -51.88 26.80
N ALA A 592 6.97 -52.45 25.96
CA ALA A 592 6.17 -53.61 26.35
C ALA A 592 7.03 -54.86 26.66
N LEU A 593 8.06 -55.15 25.86
CA LEU A 593 8.97 -56.29 26.10
C LEU A 593 9.72 -56.15 27.43
N GLU A 594 10.24 -54.97 27.71
CA GLU A 594 10.95 -54.69 28.95
C GLU A 594 10.00 -54.80 30.16
N ALA A 595 8.79 -54.26 30.04
CA ALA A 595 7.75 -54.38 31.06
C ALA A 595 7.36 -55.85 31.33
N LEU A 596 7.08 -56.63 30.28
CA LEU A 596 6.75 -58.06 30.41
C LEU A 596 7.90 -58.88 30.99
N THR A 597 9.14 -58.56 30.62
CA THR A 597 10.32 -59.21 31.19
C THR A 597 10.46 -58.90 32.68
N ASN A 598 10.19 -57.67 33.08
CA ASN A 598 10.18 -57.29 34.49
C ASN A 598 9.09 -58.02 35.27
N VAL A 599 7.88 -58.17 34.72
CA VAL A 599 6.81 -58.96 35.34
C VAL A 599 7.25 -60.41 35.55
N ALA A 600 7.76 -61.07 34.50
CA ALA A 600 8.17 -62.47 34.57
C ALA A 600 9.36 -62.74 35.50
N ARG A 601 10.22 -61.73 35.76
CA ARG A 601 11.42 -61.88 36.60
C ARG A 601 11.25 -61.38 38.03
N HIS A 602 10.36 -60.42 38.26
CA HIS A 602 10.37 -59.63 39.49
C HIS A 602 9.01 -59.48 40.18
N ALA A 603 7.88 -59.76 39.51
CA ALA A 603 6.57 -59.43 40.07
C ALA A 603 5.91 -60.56 40.89
N ASP A 604 6.31 -61.84 40.71
CA ASP A 604 5.56 -63.01 41.23
C ASP A 604 4.05 -62.95 40.90
N ALA A 605 3.75 -62.42 39.71
CA ALA A 605 2.40 -62.19 39.21
C ALA A 605 1.82 -63.47 38.56
N ARG A 606 0.50 -63.62 38.64
CA ARG A 606 -0.26 -64.68 37.96
C ARG A 606 -0.92 -64.17 36.69
N VAL A 607 -1.26 -62.89 36.64
CA VAL A 607 -1.96 -62.26 35.52
C VAL A 607 -1.25 -60.98 35.11
N CYS A 608 -1.05 -60.81 33.81
CA CYS A 608 -0.56 -59.58 33.21
C CYS A 608 -1.45 -59.15 32.04
N GLU A 609 -1.80 -57.88 31.99
CA GLU A 609 -2.60 -57.28 30.93
C GLU A 609 -1.77 -56.23 30.17
N VAL A 610 -1.77 -56.33 28.84
CA VAL A 610 -1.16 -55.35 27.94
C VAL A 610 -2.28 -54.68 27.15
N GLY A 611 -2.53 -53.41 27.44
CA GLY A 611 -3.52 -52.57 26.75
C GLY A 611 -2.86 -51.60 25.78
N LEU A 612 -3.39 -51.54 24.56
CA LEU A 612 -3.06 -50.53 23.56
C LEU A 612 -4.30 -49.70 23.24
N ALA A 613 -4.15 -48.38 23.18
CA ALA A 613 -5.19 -47.47 22.72
C ALA A 613 -4.57 -46.30 21.94
N ALA A 614 -5.25 -45.82 20.89
CA ALA A 614 -4.82 -44.66 20.13
C ALA A 614 -5.90 -43.58 20.18
N GLU A 615 -5.61 -42.46 20.84
CA GLU A 615 -6.57 -41.36 21.05
C GLU A 615 -5.83 -40.03 20.96
N ALA A 616 -6.48 -39.02 20.37
CA ALA A 616 -5.98 -37.64 20.30
C ALA A 616 -4.52 -37.49 19.78
N GLY A 617 -4.13 -38.30 18.79
CA GLY A 617 -2.77 -38.25 18.21
C GLY A 617 -1.68 -38.90 19.07
N MET A 618 -2.06 -39.66 20.11
CA MET A 618 -1.15 -40.38 21.00
C MET A 618 -1.44 -41.88 21.01
N LEU A 619 -0.39 -42.71 20.98
CA LEU A 619 -0.46 -44.12 21.32
C LEU A 619 -0.25 -44.27 22.83
N ARG A 620 -1.21 -44.89 23.51
CA ARG A 620 -1.15 -45.27 24.92
C ARG A 620 -0.89 -46.77 25.02
N LEU A 621 0.17 -47.13 25.74
CA LEU A 621 0.54 -48.49 26.10
C LEU A 621 0.47 -48.64 27.62
N ALA A 622 -0.33 -49.58 28.11
CA ALA A 622 -0.44 -49.91 29.52
C ALA A 622 -0.07 -51.38 29.75
N VAL A 623 0.87 -51.66 30.64
CA VAL A 623 1.20 -53.01 31.08
C VAL A 623 0.95 -53.11 32.58
N ARG A 624 0.05 -54.00 32.97
CA ARG A 624 -0.42 -54.14 34.36
C ARG A 624 -0.28 -55.58 34.84
N ASP A 625 0.27 -55.78 36.03
CA ASP A 625 0.34 -57.08 36.70
C ASP A 625 -0.42 -57.09 38.04
N ASP A 626 -0.66 -58.30 38.58
CA ASP A 626 -1.27 -58.55 39.89
C ASP A 626 -0.25 -58.99 40.97
N GLY A 627 1.04 -58.72 40.74
CA GLY A 627 2.14 -59.17 41.58
C GLY A 627 2.38 -58.34 42.85
N THR A 628 3.58 -58.45 43.41
CA THR A 628 3.95 -57.79 44.68
C THR A 628 4.13 -56.27 44.56
N GLY A 629 4.11 -55.72 43.34
CA GLY A 629 4.28 -54.29 43.07
C GLY A 629 5.72 -53.79 43.24
N VAL A 630 5.90 -52.48 43.04
CA VAL A 630 7.22 -51.80 43.17
C VAL A 630 7.26 -51.02 44.48
N GLU A 631 8.33 -51.21 45.29
CA GLU A 631 8.52 -50.47 46.55
C GLU A 631 8.48 -48.94 46.34
N PRO A 632 7.71 -48.18 47.14
CA PRO A 632 7.68 -46.72 47.08
C PRO A 632 9.09 -46.14 47.32
N GLY A 633 9.62 -45.40 46.35
CA GLY A 633 10.95 -44.77 46.41
C GLY A 633 12.08 -45.50 45.66
N ARG A 634 11.81 -46.66 45.06
CA ARG A 634 12.73 -47.33 44.11
C ARG A 634 12.55 -46.92 42.64
N THR A 635 11.66 -45.98 42.37
CA THR A 635 11.41 -45.42 41.04
C THR A 635 12.70 -44.75 40.50
N GLY A 636 13.36 -45.42 39.55
CA GLY A 636 14.50 -44.85 38.81
C GLY A 636 15.87 -45.53 38.96
N ARG A 637 16.01 -46.68 39.64
CA ARG A 637 17.32 -47.35 39.81
C ARG A 637 17.57 -48.64 39.00
N GLY A 638 16.63 -49.05 38.13
CA GLY A 638 16.83 -50.15 37.19
C GLY A 638 17.18 -49.65 35.78
N LEU A 639 18.21 -50.23 35.15
CA LEU A 639 18.59 -49.94 33.75
C LEU A 639 17.39 -50.08 32.79
N GLY A 640 16.52 -51.06 33.04
CA GLY A 640 15.29 -51.30 32.27
C GLY A 640 14.26 -50.15 32.35
N LEU A 641 13.97 -49.67 33.56
CA LEU A 641 13.02 -48.57 33.78
C LEU A 641 13.48 -47.27 33.11
N ARG A 642 14.79 -46.99 33.20
CA ARG A 642 15.40 -45.81 32.57
C ARG A 642 15.34 -45.90 31.04
N SER A 643 15.64 -47.07 30.49
CA SER A 643 15.56 -47.32 29.04
C SER A 643 14.13 -47.14 28.50
N MET A 644 13.11 -47.56 29.25
CA MET A 644 11.71 -47.32 28.87
C MET A 644 11.35 -45.82 28.86
N ALA A 645 11.81 -45.06 29.85
CA ALA A 645 11.58 -43.61 29.93
C ALA A 645 12.31 -42.84 28.82
N GLU A 646 13.57 -43.17 28.55
CA GLU A 646 14.38 -42.55 27.49
C GLU A 646 13.74 -42.80 26.10
N ARG A 647 13.32 -44.03 25.81
CA ARG A 647 12.65 -44.38 24.54
C ARG A 647 11.33 -43.65 24.32
N ALA A 648 10.55 -43.43 25.38
CA ALA A 648 9.32 -42.64 25.26
C ALA A 648 9.62 -41.15 25.02
N ALA A 649 10.63 -40.60 25.72
CA ALA A 649 11.04 -39.21 25.59
C ALA A 649 11.62 -38.89 24.19
N GLU A 650 12.34 -39.82 23.56
CA GLU A 650 12.86 -39.67 22.18
C GLU A 650 11.75 -39.40 21.14
N LEU A 651 10.53 -39.84 21.42
CA LEU A 651 9.35 -39.62 20.57
C LEU A 651 8.42 -38.52 21.10
N GLY A 652 8.91 -37.67 22.00
CA GLY A 652 8.13 -36.60 22.62
C GLY A 652 7.00 -37.10 23.52
N GLY A 653 7.13 -38.33 24.03
CA GLY A 653 6.19 -39.02 24.90
C GLY A 653 6.68 -39.14 26.35
N THR A 654 5.93 -39.88 27.18
CA THR A 654 6.28 -40.16 28.59
C THR A 654 6.11 -41.63 28.92
N CYS A 655 6.87 -42.14 29.89
CA CYS A 655 6.68 -43.47 30.46
C CYS A 655 6.76 -43.38 31.97
N GLU A 656 5.68 -43.78 32.64
CA GLU A 656 5.54 -43.77 34.10
C GLU A 656 5.39 -45.21 34.60
N VAL A 657 6.01 -45.49 35.75
CA VAL A 657 5.93 -46.81 36.41
C VAL A 657 5.54 -46.58 37.85
N GLY A 658 4.46 -47.24 38.29
CA GLY A 658 3.90 -47.05 39.62
C GLY A 658 3.05 -48.22 40.09
N PRO A 659 2.48 -48.13 41.31
CA PRO A 659 1.59 -49.16 41.84
C PRO A 659 0.28 -49.21 41.04
N ALA A 660 -0.21 -50.42 40.77
CA ALA A 660 -1.51 -50.63 40.12
C ALA A 660 -2.67 -50.61 41.13
N ALA A 661 -3.84 -50.12 40.69
CA ALA A 661 -5.03 -50.02 41.52
C ALA A 661 -5.64 -51.41 41.81
N GLY A 662 -5.21 -52.07 42.88
CA GLY A 662 -5.62 -53.43 43.25
C GLY A 662 -4.48 -54.39 43.57
N GLY A 663 -3.23 -53.91 43.65
CA GLY A 663 -2.02 -54.73 43.79
C GLY A 663 -1.25 -54.83 42.47
N GLY A 664 0.06 -55.08 42.54
CA GLY A 664 0.96 -55.16 41.37
C GLY A 664 1.50 -53.83 40.84
N THR A 665 2.06 -53.87 39.64
CA THR A 665 2.69 -52.73 38.96
C THR A 665 1.90 -52.28 37.73
N LEU A 666 1.90 -50.98 37.45
CA LEU A 666 1.43 -50.39 36.20
C LEU A 666 2.57 -49.64 35.53
N VAL A 667 2.87 -50.03 34.29
CA VAL A 667 3.71 -49.28 33.35
C VAL A 667 2.78 -48.59 32.35
N LEU A 668 2.79 -47.26 32.33
CA LEU A 668 1.99 -46.46 31.41
C LEU A 668 2.90 -45.61 30.52
N ALA A 669 2.91 -45.89 29.23
CA ALA A 669 3.63 -45.11 28.23
C ALA A 669 2.67 -44.38 27.28
N THR A 670 3.01 -43.14 26.95
CA THR A 670 2.32 -42.32 25.94
C THR A 670 3.33 -41.91 24.88
N LEU A 671 3.02 -42.13 23.60
CA LEU A 671 3.90 -41.84 22.46
C LEU A 671 3.15 -41.00 21.43
N ARG A 672 3.78 -39.98 20.85
CA ARG A 672 3.14 -39.15 19.80
C ARG A 672 3.09 -39.91 18.48
N LEU A 673 1.93 -39.90 17.81
CA LEU A 673 1.74 -40.55 16.50
C LEU A 673 2.36 -39.74 15.35
N GLU A 674 2.52 -38.42 15.55
CA GLU A 674 3.09 -37.48 14.58
C GLU A 674 4.25 -36.71 15.24
N GLY A 675 5.41 -36.71 14.59
CA GLY A 675 6.62 -35.99 14.97
C GLY A 675 7.14 -35.12 13.84
#